data_AF-A0A7C5B4Q3-F1
#
_entry.id   AF-A0A7C5B4Q3-F1
#
_cell.length_a   1.000
_cell.length_b   1.000
_cell.length_c   1.000
_cell.angle_alpha   90.00
_cell.angle_beta   90.00
_cell.angle_gamma   90.00
#
_symmetry.space_group_name_H-M   'P 1'
#
loop_
_entity.id
_entity.type
_entity.pdbx_description
1 polymer ?
#
loop_
_entity_poly.entity_id
_entity_poly.type
_entity_poly.pdbx_seq_one_letter_code
_entity_poly.pdbx_strand_id
1 'polypeptide(L)'
;MLKQDVRNSVIFFAAVILLLCGQSQAARKGTALAADTMQNVRINSDNTTLIQNEEMVVINPYNTDQVAAVWRDFRLGYRQVGHGYSTDGGATWTDQLFAAYETFPDFTWESDPGLGVDKHGNFIAFTLGLDQSATFSDIFVYRSTNGGQTWSTPTRVVNEMTGDFEDKEWMAIDRSNSANADNIYFAWTRFPQFGAPRIMFAKSEDTAQTWTSVQLSDGLSSVQWPTVTADDTGKIYVAWGRFSPPSIRMRTSLNGVSFTPEQTVVSTQSWFTTLNGGVGTFSFAALEADVSDSSPYQGTVYIAYMDRPLGDADIYFIKSTDRGASWSTPLRINDDSSSNGKDQFHPWISVNQDGIISVGFFDRRNDPGNLYYDLYLTQSFDGGNSWTPNLRITNASSFPETQLSASLRADFDPQKQPIAASPLGELLGEYIGVNSAGRYVNLVWTDTRRGNQDAFGSRFSGFYPPFLLAPPNGAVTEDQTPLFQWQQVGYYDTATTFKLQIAQDSNFSVVETTIAGLSTTSYQVDTLHLLSHGTHYWRVKGFTSGGDSSLYSRPFSLTIYACSGTELPGDVDANGSVALPDVIYLVNFVLDKSRLSPPCNGTDPNTCWPFTPLCRGDVNGSGGTPNLQDVIYLVNYVFDKSRLSPPCNGTDPGNCWTPIATGVCCFPSE
;
A
#
# COMPACT_ATOMS: atom_id res chain seq x y z
N MET A 1 -26.07 -22.89 69.80
CA MET A 1 -25.51 -23.80 68.78
C MET A 1 -26.05 -23.45 67.38
N LEU A 2 -26.11 -22.16 67.03
CA LEU A 2 -26.66 -21.64 65.75
C LEU A 2 -25.95 -20.34 65.30
N LYS A 3 -24.79 -20.01 65.91
CA LYS A 3 -23.96 -18.85 65.56
C LYS A 3 -22.55 -19.24 65.08
N GLN A 4 -22.24 -20.53 65.04
CA GLN A 4 -20.93 -21.03 64.61
C GLN A 4 -20.97 -21.59 63.17
N ASP A 5 -22.13 -22.07 62.70
CA ASP A 5 -22.31 -22.54 61.32
C ASP A 5 -22.45 -21.43 60.27
N VAL A 6 -22.93 -20.24 60.65
CA VAL A 6 -23.02 -19.11 59.70
C VAL A 6 -21.63 -18.51 59.42
N ARG A 7 -20.70 -18.59 60.38
CA ARG A 7 -19.33 -18.08 60.19
C ARG A 7 -18.49 -19.00 59.29
N ASN A 8 -18.71 -20.31 59.35
CA ASN A 8 -17.99 -21.24 58.50
C ASN A 8 -18.51 -21.25 57.05
N SER A 9 -19.82 -21.03 56.83
CA SER A 9 -20.39 -20.94 55.47
C SER A 9 -20.02 -19.64 54.72
N VAL A 10 -19.85 -18.52 55.43
CA VAL A 10 -19.43 -17.25 54.82
C VAL A 10 -17.92 -17.23 54.49
N ILE A 11 -17.10 -17.94 55.28
CA ILE A 11 -15.66 -18.08 54.99
C ILE A 11 -15.43 -19.07 53.83
N PHE A 12 -16.27 -20.10 53.67
CA PHE A 12 -16.18 -21.01 52.51
C PHE A 12 -16.63 -20.35 51.20
N PHE A 13 -17.65 -19.49 51.22
CA PHE A 13 -18.10 -18.76 50.01
C PHE A 13 -17.13 -17.64 49.60
N ALA A 14 -16.47 -16.97 50.55
CA ALA A 14 -15.44 -15.97 50.23
C ALA A 14 -14.16 -16.62 49.68
N ALA A 15 -13.78 -17.80 50.18
CA ALA A 15 -12.61 -18.54 49.69
C ALA A 15 -12.82 -19.13 48.28
N VAL A 16 -14.03 -19.55 47.92
CA VAL A 16 -14.34 -20.06 46.57
C VAL A 16 -14.44 -18.92 45.55
N ILE A 17 -14.90 -17.73 45.94
CA ILE A 17 -14.91 -16.55 45.05
C ILE A 17 -13.49 -15.97 44.86
N LEU A 18 -12.61 -16.03 45.87
CA LEU A 18 -11.20 -15.64 45.73
C LEU A 18 -10.33 -16.67 44.98
N LEU A 19 -10.73 -17.94 44.90
CA LEU A 19 -10.11 -18.94 44.02
C LEU A 19 -10.66 -18.93 42.58
N LEU A 20 -11.85 -18.36 42.33
CA LEU A 20 -12.45 -18.20 40.99
C LEU A 20 -12.25 -16.81 40.38
N CYS A 21 -11.74 -15.83 41.15
CA CYS A 21 -11.32 -14.51 40.65
C CYS A 21 -9.80 -14.32 40.63
N GLY A 22 -9.03 -15.36 40.95
CA GLY A 22 -7.56 -15.34 40.98
C GLY A 22 -6.85 -16.01 39.80
N GLN A 23 -7.58 -16.43 38.75
CA GLN A 23 -7.02 -17.12 37.58
C GLN A 23 -7.17 -16.38 36.24
N SER A 24 -7.45 -15.07 36.23
CA SER A 24 -7.41 -14.25 34.99
C SER A 24 -6.31 -13.18 34.97
N GLN A 25 -5.41 -13.17 35.95
CA GLN A 25 -4.20 -12.34 35.90
C GLN A 25 -2.95 -13.17 36.19
N ALA A 26 -2.73 -14.20 35.36
CA ALA A 26 -1.36 -14.58 35.08
C ALA A 26 -0.76 -13.45 34.25
N ALA A 27 -0.01 -12.57 34.92
CA ALA A 27 0.96 -11.72 34.26
C ALA A 27 1.83 -12.64 33.36
N ARG A 28 1.62 -12.58 32.04
CA ARG A 28 2.60 -13.04 31.04
C ARG A 28 3.82 -12.13 31.19
N LYS A 29 4.64 -12.37 32.21
CA LYS A 29 6.00 -11.85 32.30
C LYS A 29 6.95 -12.94 31.83
N GLY A 30 7.42 -12.73 30.60
CA GLY A 30 8.77 -13.11 30.21
C GLY A 30 8.91 -14.39 29.41
N THR A 31 8.74 -14.27 28.10
CA THR A 31 9.87 -14.48 27.18
C THR A 31 9.74 -13.45 26.06
N ALA A 32 10.80 -12.68 25.85
CA ALA A 32 10.89 -11.72 24.75
C ALA A 32 10.61 -12.42 23.43
N LEU A 33 9.58 -11.96 22.71
CA LEU A 33 9.49 -12.09 21.28
C LEU A 33 9.19 -10.68 20.74
N ALA A 34 10.18 -9.80 20.86
CA ALA A 34 10.53 -8.99 19.70
C ALA A 34 11.21 -9.94 18.69
N ALA A 35 10.48 -10.98 18.26
CA ALA A 35 10.82 -11.70 17.05
C ALA A 35 10.48 -10.75 15.92
N ASP A 36 11.47 -10.54 15.07
CA ASP A 36 11.49 -9.66 13.92
C ASP A 36 10.11 -9.64 13.23
N THR A 37 9.34 -8.57 13.43
CA THR A 37 7.91 -8.44 13.03
C THR A 37 7.73 -8.29 11.51
N MET A 38 8.64 -8.87 10.73
CA MET A 38 8.69 -8.92 9.27
C MET A 38 9.56 -10.08 8.75
N GLN A 39 9.75 -11.17 9.53
CA GLN A 39 10.53 -12.32 9.05
C GLN A 39 9.88 -12.91 7.78
N ASN A 40 10.66 -13.03 6.71
CA ASN A 40 10.25 -13.74 5.50
C ASN A 40 10.51 -15.24 5.70
N VAL A 41 9.44 -16.04 5.70
CA VAL A 41 9.50 -17.48 5.94
C VAL A 41 8.97 -18.19 4.70
N ARG A 42 9.68 -19.21 4.22
CA ARG A 42 9.14 -20.13 3.22
C ARG A 42 8.08 -21.00 3.87
N ILE A 43 6.88 -21.06 3.28
CA ILE A 43 5.72 -21.72 3.90
C ILE A 43 5.43 -23.11 3.33
N ASN A 44 5.98 -23.44 2.16
CA ASN A 44 5.84 -24.77 1.54
C ASN A 44 7.01 -25.70 1.92
N SER A 45 6.70 -27.00 2.11
CA SER A 45 7.70 -28.05 2.37
C SER A 45 8.26 -28.73 1.12
N ASP A 46 7.96 -28.21 -0.07
CA ASP A 46 8.45 -28.76 -1.34
C ASP A 46 9.99 -28.85 -1.32
N ASN A 47 10.55 -30.03 -1.59
CA ASN A 47 12.01 -30.19 -1.70
C ASN A 47 12.46 -30.26 -3.16
N THR A 48 11.53 -30.14 -4.10
CA THR A 48 11.79 -30.02 -5.53
C THR A 48 12.05 -28.56 -5.91
N THR A 49 12.14 -28.30 -7.22
CA THR A 49 12.27 -26.94 -7.79
C THR A 49 11.03 -26.59 -8.63
N LEU A 50 9.90 -27.25 -8.36
CA LEU A 50 8.67 -27.07 -9.11
C LEU A 50 7.94 -25.81 -8.62
N ILE A 51 6.95 -25.38 -9.40
CA ILE A 51 6.31 -24.08 -9.25
C ILE A 51 5.43 -24.06 -8.00
N GLN A 52 5.46 -22.93 -7.31
CA GLN A 52 4.62 -22.62 -6.15
C GLN A 52 4.19 -21.16 -6.32
N ASN A 53 2.91 -20.92 -6.63
CA ASN A 53 2.41 -19.56 -6.90
C ASN A 53 0.91 -19.41 -6.65
N GLU A 54 0.37 -18.19 -6.82
CA GLU A 54 -1.05 -17.87 -6.60
C GLU A 54 -1.49 -18.15 -5.17
N GLU A 55 -0.96 -17.34 -4.24
CA GLU A 55 -1.17 -17.55 -2.82
C GLU A 55 -2.33 -16.72 -2.25
N MET A 56 -3.01 -17.28 -1.26
CA MET A 56 -3.97 -16.59 -0.40
C MET A 56 -3.70 -16.90 1.06
N VAL A 57 -4.09 -15.98 1.95
CA VAL A 57 -3.91 -16.14 3.41
C VAL A 57 -5.13 -15.61 4.16
N VAL A 58 -5.49 -16.26 5.26
CA VAL A 58 -6.48 -15.76 6.21
C VAL A 58 -5.96 -15.86 7.64
N ILE A 59 -6.33 -14.88 8.46
CA ILE A 59 -6.05 -14.86 9.90
C ILE A 59 -7.35 -15.03 10.68
N ASN A 60 -7.35 -15.85 11.73
CA ASN A 60 -8.50 -15.95 12.60
C ASN A 60 -8.63 -14.66 13.44
N PRO A 61 -9.75 -13.91 13.34
CA PRO A 61 -9.90 -12.64 14.04
C PRO A 61 -10.00 -12.78 15.56
N TYR A 62 -10.34 -13.98 16.08
CA TYR A 62 -10.43 -14.27 17.51
C TYR A 62 -9.17 -14.88 18.10
N ASN A 63 -8.28 -15.39 17.25
CA ASN A 63 -6.98 -15.91 17.64
C ASN A 63 -5.99 -15.68 16.51
N THR A 64 -5.31 -14.53 16.55
CA THR A 64 -4.43 -14.08 15.46
C THR A 64 -3.16 -14.91 15.31
N ASP A 65 -2.93 -15.90 16.18
CA ASP A 65 -1.86 -16.88 16.00
C ASP A 65 -2.29 -18.06 15.08
N GLN A 66 -3.59 -18.22 14.83
CA GLN A 66 -4.11 -19.15 13.83
C GLN A 66 -4.17 -18.46 12.46
N VAL A 67 -3.31 -18.92 11.55
CA VAL A 67 -3.20 -18.41 10.18
C VAL A 67 -3.21 -19.61 9.24
N ALA A 68 -3.92 -19.51 8.12
CA ALA A 68 -3.87 -20.50 7.06
C ALA A 68 -3.55 -19.82 5.72
N ALA A 69 -2.85 -20.55 4.86
CA ALA A 69 -2.52 -20.11 3.51
C ALA A 69 -2.75 -21.25 2.51
N VAL A 70 -3.03 -20.90 1.26
CA VAL A 70 -3.14 -21.83 0.13
C VAL A 70 -2.31 -21.31 -1.04
N TRP A 71 -1.87 -22.20 -1.92
CA TRP A 71 -1.10 -21.88 -3.12
C TRP A 71 -1.21 -23.02 -4.14
N ARG A 72 -1.00 -22.73 -5.43
CA ARG A 72 -0.77 -23.78 -6.42
C ARG A 72 0.54 -24.45 -6.14
N ASP A 73 0.54 -25.78 -6.15
CA ASP A 73 1.66 -26.62 -5.78
C ASP A 73 1.92 -27.67 -6.85
N PHE A 74 3.12 -27.64 -7.42
CA PHE A 74 3.50 -28.57 -8.48
C PHE A 74 4.44 -29.66 -8.01
N ARG A 75 4.64 -29.88 -6.70
CA ARG A 75 5.64 -30.84 -6.16
C ARG A 75 5.54 -32.27 -6.69
N LEU A 76 4.38 -32.66 -7.24
CA LEU A 76 4.14 -33.97 -7.83
C LEU A 76 4.41 -34.03 -9.36
N GLY A 77 4.89 -32.94 -9.97
CA GLY A 77 5.11 -32.84 -11.42
C GLY A 77 3.90 -32.36 -12.22
N TYR A 78 2.75 -32.16 -11.57
CA TYR A 78 1.51 -31.64 -12.14
C TYR A 78 0.80 -30.75 -11.12
N ARG A 79 -0.19 -29.99 -11.58
CA ARG A 79 -0.84 -28.95 -10.79
C ARG A 79 -1.73 -29.53 -9.69
N GLN A 80 -1.45 -29.17 -8.45
CA GLN A 80 -2.27 -29.42 -7.27
C GLN A 80 -2.41 -28.11 -6.48
N VAL A 81 -3.11 -28.15 -5.35
CA VAL A 81 -3.16 -27.06 -4.39
C VAL A 81 -2.56 -27.52 -3.07
N GLY A 82 -1.57 -26.77 -2.59
CA GLY A 82 -1.05 -26.87 -1.23
C GLY A 82 -1.87 -26.01 -0.27
N HIS A 83 -2.02 -26.50 0.96
CA HIS A 83 -2.52 -25.70 2.08
C HIS A 83 -1.57 -25.79 3.25
N GLY A 84 -1.31 -24.65 3.89
CA GLY A 84 -0.48 -24.53 5.07
C GLY A 84 -1.26 -23.91 6.23
N TYR A 85 -0.90 -24.29 7.46
CA TYR A 85 -1.38 -23.61 8.66
C TYR A 85 -0.23 -23.25 9.59
N SER A 86 -0.46 -22.24 10.42
CA SER A 86 0.40 -21.80 11.49
C SER A 86 -0.41 -21.62 12.78
N THR A 87 0.22 -21.91 13.91
CA THR A 87 -0.32 -21.70 15.27
C THR A 87 0.50 -20.69 16.07
N ASP A 88 1.42 -19.98 15.42
CA ASP A 88 2.28 -18.94 16.00
C ASP A 88 2.27 -17.65 15.16
N GLY A 89 1.20 -17.45 14.38
CA GLY A 89 0.99 -16.24 13.59
C GLY A 89 1.71 -16.19 12.24
N GLY A 90 2.31 -17.30 11.82
CA GLY A 90 3.04 -17.42 10.56
C GLY A 90 4.56 -17.46 10.73
N ALA A 91 5.08 -17.64 11.95
CA ALA A 91 6.51 -17.82 12.18
C ALA A 91 6.96 -19.25 11.81
N THR A 92 6.11 -20.24 12.02
CA THR A 92 6.30 -21.63 11.54
C THR A 92 5.04 -22.15 10.85
N TRP A 93 5.24 -23.08 9.91
CA TRP A 93 4.19 -23.61 9.04
C TRP A 93 4.26 -25.13 8.93
N THR A 94 3.09 -25.75 8.79
CA THR A 94 2.92 -27.15 8.38
C THR A 94 1.98 -27.18 7.19
N ASP A 95 2.36 -27.91 6.13
CA ASP A 95 1.61 -27.94 4.87
C ASP A 95 1.32 -29.35 4.35
N GLN A 96 0.23 -29.46 3.60
CA GLN A 96 -0.26 -30.67 2.92
C GLN A 96 -0.89 -30.28 1.58
N LEU A 97 -1.28 -31.28 0.77
CA LEU A 97 -2.04 -31.05 -0.46
C LEU A 97 -3.53 -31.27 -0.18
N PHE A 98 -4.38 -30.48 -0.84
CA PHE A 98 -5.76 -30.90 -1.06
C PHE A 98 -5.80 -32.13 -1.97
N ALA A 99 -6.92 -32.84 -1.93
CA ALA A 99 -7.11 -34.09 -2.64
C ALA A 99 -8.58 -34.24 -3.08
N ALA A 100 -9.10 -33.28 -3.85
CA ALA A 100 -10.49 -33.33 -4.34
C ALA A 100 -10.81 -34.65 -5.05
N TYR A 101 -9.82 -35.21 -5.76
CA TYR A 101 -9.92 -36.46 -6.52
C TYR A 101 -10.34 -37.68 -5.68
N GLU A 102 -10.14 -37.66 -4.35
CA GLU A 102 -10.64 -38.73 -3.47
C GLU A 102 -12.16 -38.77 -3.41
N THR A 103 -12.82 -37.62 -3.61
CA THR A 103 -14.28 -37.47 -3.63
C THR A 103 -14.82 -37.37 -5.05
N PHE A 104 -14.12 -36.66 -5.94
CA PHE A 104 -14.50 -36.41 -7.32
C PHE A 104 -13.41 -36.93 -8.28
N PRO A 105 -13.37 -38.24 -8.56
CA PRO A 105 -12.23 -38.89 -9.23
C PRO A 105 -12.02 -38.46 -10.70
N ASP A 106 -12.99 -37.79 -11.31
CA ASP A 106 -12.87 -37.22 -12.66
C ASP A 106 -11.98 -35.96 -12.68
N PHE A 107 -11.75 -35.33 -11.52
CA PHE A 107 -10.95 -34.12 -11.36
C PHE A 107 -9.64 -34.45 -10.65
N THR A 108 -8.66 -34.93 -11.41
CA THR A 108 -7.38 -35.38 -10.84
C THR A 108 -6.38 -34.25 -10.55
N TRP A 109 -6.64 -33.04 -11.04
CA TRP A 109 -5.81 -31.85 -10.86
C TRP A 109 -6.56 -30.75 -10.09
N GLU A 110 -5.85 -29.89 -9.37
CA GLU A 110 -6.42 -28.76 -8.63
C GLU A 110 -5.60 -27.49 -8.89
N SER A 111 -6.26 -26.32 -8.96
CA SER A 111 -5.67 -25.01 -9.29
C SER A 111 -6.37 -23.86 -8.55
N ASP A 112 -5.89 -22.64 -8.80
CA ASP A 112 -6.51 -21.34 -8.52
C ASP A 112 -7.15 -21.27 -7.12
N PRO A 113 -6.39 -21.53 -6.05
CA PRO A 113 -6.96 -21.66 -4.73
C PRO A 113 -7.26 -20.31 -4.08
N GLY A 114 -8.31 -20.28 -3.26
CA GLY A 114 -8.59 -19.12 -2.41
C GLY A 114 -9.07 -19.49 -1.02
N LEU A 115 -9.09 -18.49 -0.15
CA LEU A 115 -9.45 -18.62 1.26
C LEU A 115 -10.37 -17.48 1.69
N GLY A 116 -11.28 -17.79 2.62
CA GLY A 116 -12.05 -16.83 3.38
C GLY A 116 -12.16 -17.27 4.84
N VAL A 117 -12.43 -16.30 5.71
CA VAL A 117 -12.72 -16.53 7.14
C VAL A 117 -14.12 -16.03 7.44
N ASP A 118 -14.94 -16.88 8.05
CA ASP A 118 -16.28 -16.48 8.47
C ASP A 118 -16.23 -15.64 9.75
N LYS A 119 -17.36 -15.03 10.12
CA LYS A 119 -17.46 -14.22 11.35
C LYS A 119 -17.31 -15.05 12.64
N HIS A 120 -17.19 -16.37 12.55
CA HIS A 120 -16.99 -17.28 13.67
C HIS A 120 -15.52 -17.76 13.77
N GLY A 121 -14.65 -17.32 12.87
CA GLY A 121 -13.25 -17.74 12.82
C GLY A 121 -13.02 -19.11 12.19
N ASN A 122 -14.02 -19.67 11.49
CA ASN A 122 -13.82 -20.86 10.66
C ASN A 122 -13.26 -20.44 9.31
N PHE A 123 -12.41 -21.27 8.73
CA PHE A 123 -11.82 -21.03 7.43
C PHE A 123 -12.57 -21.82 6.37
N ILE A 124 -12.79 -21.18 5.22
CA ILE A 124 -13.36 -21.80 4.02
C ILE A 124 -12.30 -21.67 2.93
N ALA A 125 -11.93 -22.77 2.30
CA ALA A 125 -11.04 -22.78 1.14
C ALA A 125 -11.82 -23.18 -0.10
N PHE A 126 -11.34 -22.76 -1.27
CA PHE A 126 -11.81 -23.28 -2.54
C PHE A 126 -10.66 -23.59 -3.47
N THR A 127 -10.92 -24.45 -4.44
CA THR A 127 -9.97 -24.85 -5.49
C THR A 127 -10.71 -25.05 -6.82
N LEU A 128 -10.04 -24.76 -7.92
CA LEU A 128 -10.47 -25.16 -9.25
C LEU A 128 -10.06 -26.62 -9.51
N GLY A 129 -11.02 -27.53 -9.54
CA GLY A 129 -10.86 -28.90 -10.00
C GLY A 129 -10.70 -28.96 -11.51
N LEU A 130 -9.76 -29.77 -11.99
CA LEU A 130 -9.48 -29.96 -13.40
C LEU A 130 -9.39 -31.45 -13.74
N ASP A 131 -9.95 -31.81 -14.90
CA ASP A 131 -9.64 -33.10 -15.49
C ASP A 131 -8.19 -33.13 -16.00
N GLN A 132 -7.69 -34.33 -16.28
CA GLN A 132 -6.30 -34.55 -16.70
C GLN A 132 -5.92 -33.87 -18.03
N SER A 133 -6.91 -33.47 -18.84
CA SER A 133 -6.69 -32.74 -20.09
C SER A 133 -6.94 -31.23 -19.97
N ALA A 134 -7.34 -30.74 -18.79
CA ALA A 134 -7.76 -29.36 -18.54
C ALA A 134 -8.80 -28.87 -19.57
N THR A 135 -9.72 -29.74 -19.96
CA THR A 135 -10.85 -29.44 -20.85
C THR A 135 -12.14 -29.20 -20.09
N PHE A 136 -12.26 -29.71 -18.87
CA PHE A 136 -13.36 -29.46 -17.96
C PHE A 136 -12.83 -28.98 -16.62
N SER A 137 -13.60 -28.10 -15.99
CA SER A 137 -13.29 -27.57 -14.68
C SER A 137 -14.52 -27.42 -13.80
N ASP A 138 -14.26 -27.32 -12.50
CA ASP A 138 -15.26 -27.17 -11.46
C ASP A 138 -14.67 -26.49 -10.23
N ILE A 139 -15.49 -26.01 -9.32
CA ILE A 139 -15.06 -25.32 -8.11
C ILE A 139 -15.46 -26.18 -6.91
N PHE A 140 -14.47 -26.54 -6.08
CA PHE A 140 -14.64 -27.29 -4.86
C PHE A 140 -14.46 -26.40 -3.63
N VAL A 141 -15.21 -26.69 -2.57
CA VAL A 141 -15.18 -25.92 -1.31
C VAL A 141 -14.88 -26.84 -0.13
N TYR A 142 -13.96 -26.39 0.72
CA TYR A 142 -13.52 -27.07 1.93
C TYR A 142 -13.77 -26.19 3.15
N ARG A 143 -14.08 -26.80 4.30
CA ARG A 143 -14.29 -26.08 5.57
C ARG A 143 -13.36 -26.57 6.68
N SER A 144 -12.80 -25.65 7.44
CA SER A 144 -11.99 -25.92 8.63
C SER A 144 -12.50 -25.13 9.83
N THR A 145 -12.62 -25.80 10.98
CA THR A 145 -13.04 -25.20 12.27
C THR A 145 -11.90 -25.14 13.29
N ASN A 146 -10.67 -25.48 12.88
CA ASN A 146 -9.50 -25.58 13.76
C ASN A 146 -8.29 -24.83 13.19
N GLY A 147 -8.52 -23.73 12.48
CA GLY A 147 -7.47 -22.86 11.97
C GLY A 147 -6.68 -23.45 10.79
N GLY A 148 -7.33 -24.26 9.93
CA GLY A 148 -6.72 -24.83 8.73
C GLY A 148 -5.91 -26.11 8.95
N GLN A 149 -5.91 -26.67 10.17
CA GLN A 149 -5.19 -27.92 10.47
C GLN A 149 -5.82 -29.13 9.77
N THR A 150 -7.14 -29.17 9.69
CA THR A 150 -7.90 -30.20 8.97
C THR A 150 -9.06 -29.57 8.23
N TRP A 151 -9.44 -30.19 7.12
CA TRP A 151 -10.51 -29.74 6.24
C TRP A 151 -11.59 -30.81 6.08
N SER A 152 -12.83 -30.39 5.83
CA SER A 152 -13.95 -31.28 5.50
C SER A 152 -13.75 -31.99 4.17
N THR A 153 -14.54 -33.04 3.90
CA THR A 153 -14.77 -33.51 2.54
C THR A 153 -15.26 -32.34 1.67
N PRO A 154 -14.75 -32.19 0.43
CA PRO A 154 -15.14 -31.07 -0.42
C PRO A 154 -16.59 -31.18 -0.89
N THR A 155 -17.24 -30.04 -1.05
CA THR A 155 -18.49 -29.90 -1.79
C THR A 155 -18.27 -29.19 -3.12
N ARG A 156 -19.27 -29.25 -4.00
CA ARG A 156 -19.20 -28.77 -5.37
C ARG A 156 -20.04 -27.49 -5.53
N VAL A 157 -19.51 -26.46 -6.20
CA VAL A 157 -20.24 -25.19 -6.46
C VAL A 157 -21.03 -25.26 -7.77
N VAL A 158 -20.41 -25.74 -8.84
CA VAL A 158 -20.98 -25.69 -10.19
C VAL A 158 -21.22 -27.11 -10.69
N ASN A 159 -22.46 -27.48 -11.00
CA ASN A 159 -22.74 -28.81 -11.53
C ASN A 159 -22.44 -28.87 -13.04
N GLU A 160 -21.22 -29.27 -13.41
CA GLU A 160 -20.76 -29.75 -14.73
C GLU A 160 -21.64 -29.34 -15.92
N MET A 161 -21.20 -28.31 -16.65
CA MET A 161 -21.76 -28.06 -17.98
C MET A 161 -20.78 -28.50 -19.05
N THR A 162 -21.13 -29.58 -19.73
CA THR A 162 -20.34 -30.08 -20.87
C THR A 162 -20.14 -28.96 -21.90
N GLY A 163 -18.89 -28.56 -22.13
CA GLY A 163 -18.52 -27.54 -23.11
C GLY A 163 -18.26 -26.14 -22.54
N ASP A 164 -18.36 -25.94 -21.22
CA ASP A 164 -17.96 -24.69 -20.55
C ASP A 164 -16.76 -24.96 -19.61
N PHE A 165 -15.80 -24.03 -19.58
CA PHE A 165 -14.66 -24.06 -18.65
C PHE A 165 -14.82 -22.91 -17.65
N GLU A 166 -14.90 -23.23 -16.37
CA GLU A 166 -14.94 -22.27 -15.27
C GLU A 166 -13.52 -21.91 -14.84
N ASP A 167 -13.25 -20.63 -14.62
CA ASP A 167 -11.95 -20.14 -14.16
C ASP A 167 -12.08 -18.71 -13.60
N LYS A 168 -11.06 -18.23 -12.89
CA LYS A 168 -11.01 -16.91 -12.26
C LYS A 168 -12.13 -16.72 -11.25
N GLU A 169 -12.34 -17.74 -10.42
CA GLU A 169 -13.32 -17.73 -9.36
C GLU A 169 -12.82 -16.99 -8.13
N TRP A 170 -13.77 -16.33 -7.45
CA TRP A 170 -13.54 -15.65 -6.18
C TRP A 170 -14.69 -15.88 -5.23
N MET A 171 -14.37 -15.90 -3.94
CA MET A 171 -15.34 -16.12 -2.86
C MET A 171 -15.43 -14.92 -1.93
N ALA A 172 -16.64 -14.67 -1.42
CA ALA A 172 -16.85 -13.90 -0.20
C ALA A 172 -17.74 -14.66 0.77
N ILE A 173 -17.55 -14.41 2.06
CA ILE A 173 -18.43 -14.88 3.11
C ILE A 173 -19.08 -13.65 3.72
N ASP A 174 -20.40 -13.65 3.85
CA ASP A 174 -21.12 -12.55 4.45
C ASP A 174 -20.83 -12.48 5.95
N ARG A 175 -19.92 -11.57 6.33
CA ARG A 175 -19.50 -11.33 7.72
C ARG A 175 -20.36 -10.27 8.42
N SER A 176 -21.41 -9.79 7.77
CA SER A 176 -22.30 -8.78 8.35
C SER A 176 -23.18 -9.37 9.46
N ASN A 177 -23.91 -8.48 10.14
CA ASN A 177 -24.99 -8.85 11.07
C ASN A 177 -26.37 -8.81 10.39
N SER A 178 -26.42 -8.83 9.05
CA SER A 178 -27.65 -8.78 8.27
C SER A 178 -28.39 -10.13 8.23
N ALA A 179 -29.54 -10.15 7.56
CA ALA A 179 -30.27 -11.40 7.29
C ALA A 179 -29.53 -12.36 6.36
N ASN A 180 -28.52 -11.86 5.64
CA ASN A 180 -27.69 -12.63 4.73
C ASN A 180 -26.40 -13.15 5.39
N ALA A 181 -26.21 -12.90 6.69
CA ALA A 181 -25.00 -13.31 7.39
C ALA A 181 -24.73 -14.82 7.24
N ASP A 182 -23.45 -15.19 7.15
CA ASP A 182 -22.94 -16.55 6.93
C ASP A 182 -23.23 -17.15 5.54
N ASN A 183 -23.94 -16.43 4.66
CA ASN A 183 -24.04 -16.82 3.26
C ASN A 183 -22.67 -16.77 2.59
N ILE A 184 -22.45 -17.71 1.66
CA ILE A 184 -21.23 -17.77 0.87
C ILE A 184 -21.57 -17.38 -0.56
N TYR A 185 -20.78 -16.49 -1.13
CA TYR A 185 -20.93 -15.98 -2.49
C TYR A 185 -19.73 -16.36 -3.32
N PHE A 186 -19.97 -16.84 -4.53
CA PHE A 186 -18.95 -17.03 -5.56
C PHE A 186 -19.26 -16.17 -6.77
N ALA A 187 -18.21 -15.65 -7.40
CA ALA A 187 -18.28 -15.13 -8.75
C ALA A 187 -17.12 -15.71 -9.56
N TRP A 188 -17.34 -16.04 -10.83
CA TRP A 188 -16.30 -16.63 -11.68
C TRP A 188 -16.52 -16.28 -13.15
N THR A 189 -15.49 -16.51 -13.97
CA THR A 189 -15.61 -16.38 -15.42
C THR A 189 -15.90 -17.74 -16.03
N ARG A 190 -16.98 -17.82 -16.79
CA ARG A 190 -17.28 -18.97 -17.64
C ARG A 190 -16.75 -18.74 -19.04
N PHE A 191 -15.91 -19.64 -19.50
CA PHE A 191 -15.35 -19.71 -20.85
C PHE A 191 -16.08 -20.78 -21.65
N PRO A 192 -17.14 -20.41 -22.40
CA PRO A 192 -17.86 -21.38 -23.20
C PRO A 192 -17.03 -21.79 -24.42
N GLN A 193 -17.17 -23.04 -24.84
CA GLN A 193 -16.59 -23.54 -26.10
C GLN A 193 -17.01 -22.68 -27.30
N PHE A 194 -18.23 -22.13 -27.26
CA PHE A 194 -18.74 -21.20 -28.25
C PHE A 194 -19.35 -19.95 -27.60
N GLY A 195 -18.97 -18.77 -28.09
CA GLY A 195 -19.47 -17.48 -27.62
C GLY A 195 -18.45 -16.69 -26.81
N ALA A 196 -18.90 -15.60 -26.19
CA ALA A 196 -18.04 -14.76 -25.35
C ALA A 196 -18.00 -15.28 -23.90
N PRO A 197 -16.89 -15.03 -23.17
CA PRO A 197 -16.81 -15.25 -21.73
C PRO A 197 -17.93 -14.54 -20.96
N ARG A 198 -18.36 -15.12 -19.84
CA ARG A 198 -19.50 -14.62 -19.05
C ARG A 198 -19.15 -14.56 -17.59
N ILE A 199 -19.58 -13.51 -16.91
CA ILE A 199 -19.48 -13.45 -15.45
C ILE A 199 -20.67 -14.17 -14.85
N MET A 200 -20.37 -15.13 -14.00
CA MET A 200 -21.32 -15.94 -13.27
C MET A 200 -21.28 -15.59 -11.79
N PHE A 201 -22.37 -15.89 -11.09
CA PHE A 201 -22.49 -15.74 -9.65
C PHE A 201 -23.24 -16.94 -9.07
N ALA A 202 -22.85 -17.36 -7.87
CA ALA A 202 -23.58 -18.34 -7.07
C ALA A 202 -23.64 -17.92 -5.60
N LYS A 203 -24.75 -18.26 -4.94
CA LYS A 203 -24.95 -18.08 -3.49
C LYS A 203 -25.30 -19.41 -2.84
N SER A 204 -24.72 -19.67 -1.68
CA SER A 204 -25.13 -20.72 -0.74
C SER A 204 -25.61 -20.08 0.57
N GLU A 205 -26.71 -20.63 1.10
CA GLU A 205 -27.34 -20.21 2.37
C GLU A 205 -27.25 -21.31 3.44
N ASP A 206 -26.54 -22.40 3.15
CA ASP A 206 -26.48 -23.62 3.93
C ASP A 206 -25.05 -24.13 4.13
N THR A 207 -24.08 -23.22 4.19
CA THR A 207 -22.65 -23.54 4.37
C THR A 207 -22.09 -24.40 3.24
N ALA A 208 -22.20 -23.90 2.01
CA ALA A 208 -21.66 -24.50 0.78
C ALA A 208 -22.22 -25.89 0.44
N GLN A 209 -23.45 -26.22 0.89
CA GLN A 209 -24.06 -27.52 0.55
C GLN A 209 -24.90 -27.43 -0.73
N THR A 210 -25.65 -26.36 -0.90
CA THR A 210 -26.43 -26.09 -2.11
C THR A 210 -26.19 -24.67 -2.64
N TRP A 211 -26.38 -24.50 -3.94
CA TRP A 211 -26.05 -23.28 -4.66
C TRP A 211 -27.18 -22.82 -5.58
N THR A 212 -27.47 -21.52 -5.53
CA THR A 212 -28.32 -20.83 -6.52
C THR A 212 -27.44 -19.95 -7.41
N SER A 213 -27.45 -20.18 -8.72
CA SER A 213 -26.57 -19.48 -9.66
C SER A 213 -27.31 -18.59 -10.66
N VAL A 214 -26.71 -17.46 -11.03
CA VAL A 214 -27.19 -16.55 -12.09
C VAL A 214 -26.02 -16.08 -12.97
N GLN A 215 -26.31 -15.79 -14.24
CA GLN A 215 -25.38 -15.10 -15.13
C GLN A 215 -25.50 -13.57 -14.93
N LEU A 216 -24.39 -12.88 -14.71
CA LEU A 216 -24.36 -11.44 -14.45
C LEU A 216 -24.08 -10.60 -15.70
N SER A 217 -23.13 -11.03 -16.54
CA SER A 217 -22.82 -10.29 -17.78
C SER A 217 -23.78 -10.66 -18.90
N ASP A 218 -23.96 -9.75 -19.86
CA ASP A 218 -24.95 -9.85 -20.94
C ASP A 218 -24.50 -10.71 -22.14
N GLY A 219 -23.36 -11.43 -22.02
CA GLY A 219 -22.88 -12.39 -23.02
C GLY A 219 -22.35 -11.78 -24.32
N LEU A 220 -22.29 -10.45 -24.44
CA LEU A 220 -21.74 -9.73 -25.61
C LEU A 220 -20.38 -9.05 -25.32
N SER A 221 -19.93 -9.10 -24.07
CA SER A 221 -18.79 -8.35 -23.57
C SER A 221 -17.61 -9.29 -23.24
N SER A 222 -16.40 -8.95 -23.70
CA SER A 222 -15.17 -9.64 -23.30
C SER A 222 -14.86 -9.25 -21.86
N VAL A 223 -15.20 -10.12 -20.92
CA VAL A 223 -15.15 -9.90 -19.47
C VAL A 223 -14.41 -11.02 -18.75
N GLN A 224 -13.75 -10.72 -17.64
CA GLN A 224 -13.02 -11.70 -16.82
C GLN A 224 -12.71 -11.11 -15.43
N TRP A 225 -12.13 -11.94 -14.54
CA TRP A 225 -11.64 -11.59 -13.21
C TRP A 225 -12.71 -10.95 -12.33
N PRO A 226 -13.82 -11.66 -12.07
CA PRO A 226 -14.76 -11.18 -11.10
C PRO A 226 -14.20 -11.30 -9.68
N THR A 227 -14.54 -10.32 -8.86
CA THR A 227 -14.41 -10.38 -7.41
C THR A 227 -15.75 -10.08 -6.77
N VAL A 228 -15.97 -10.60 -5.56
CA VAL A 228 -17.23 -10.47 -4.84
C VAL A 228 -16.97 -10.07 -3.40
N THR A 229 -17.85 -9.26 -2.82
CA THR A 229 -17.90 -8.95 -1.38
C THR A 229 -19.33 -8.61 -0.95
N ALA A 230 -19.57 -8.48 0.36
CA ALA A 230 -20.83 -7.98 0.91
C ALA A 230 -20.56 -6.94 1.99
N ASP A 231 -21.40 -5.89 2.05
CA ASP A 231 -21.30 -4.84 3.07
C ASP A 231 -22.02 -5.22 4.39
N ASP A 232 -21.95 -4.34 5.39
CA ASP A 232 -22.60 -4.47 6.70
C ASP A 232 -24.13 -4.64 6.64
N THR A 233 -24.78 -4.32 5.52
CA THR A 233 -26.22 -4.53 5.32
C THR A 233 -26.54 -5.85 4.62
N GLY A 234 -25.51 -6.63 4.25
CA GLY A 234 -25.64 -7.83 3.43
C GLY A 234 -25.88 -7.53 1.95
N LYS A 235 -25.63 -6.30 1.49
CA LYS A 235 -25.70 -5.96 0.07
C LYS A 235 -24.45 -6.53 -0.61
N ILE A 236 -24.67 -7.26 -1.69
CA ILE A 236 -23.66 -7.99 -2.45
C ILE A 236 -23.12 -7.10 -3.57
N TYR A 237 -21.81 -7.10 -3.75
CA TYR A 237 -21.08 -6.39 -4.79
C TYR A 237 -20.30 -7.40 -5.62
N VAL A 238 -20.49 -7.39 -6.93
CA VAL A 238 -19.68 -8.20 -7.85
C VAL A 238 -19.06 -7.27 -8.87
N ALA A 239 -17.73 -7.14 -8.82
CA ALA A 239 -16.95 -6.36 -9.77
C ALA A 239 -16.26 -7.30 -10.77
N TRP A 240 -15.97 -6.83 -11.99
CA TRP A 240 -15.19 -7.57 -12.96
C TRP A 240 -14.52 -6.64 -13.96
N GLY A 241 -13.54 -7.17 -14.68
CA GLY A 241 -12.89 -6.47 -15.78
C GLY A 241 -13.60 -6.60 -17.11
N ARG A 242 -13.56 -5.53 -17.91
CA ARG A 242 -14.04 -5.50 -19.30
C ARG A 242 -12.89 -5.07 -20.22
N PHE A 243 -12.76 -5.73 -21.37
CA PHE A 243 -11.63 -5.52 -22.27
C PHE A 243 -11.84 -4.35 -23.23
N SER A 244 -13.09 -4.10 -23.68
CA SER A 244 -13.39 -3.03 -24.64
C SER A 244 -14.75 -2.36 -24.39
N PRO A 245 -14.77 -1.05 -24.05
CA PRO A 245 -13.61 -0.28 -23.62
C PRO A 245 -13.04 -0.81 -22.29
N PRO A 246 -11.71 -0.75 -22.07
CA PRO A 246 -11.08 -1.17 -20.83
C PRO A 246 -11.69 -0.47 -19.61
N SER A 247 -12.24 -1.26 -18.69
CA SER A 247 -12.91 -0.72 -17.49
C SER A 247 -13.16 -1.80 -16.45
N ILE A 248 -13.29 -1.35 -15.19
CA ILE A 248 -13.87 -2.16 -14.12
C ILE A 248 -15.38 -1.90 -14.09
N ARG A 249 -16.15 -2.98 -14.12
CA ARG A 249 -17.61 -3.01 -14.11
C ARG A 249 -18.10 -3.58 -12.79
N MET A 250 -19.33 -3.27 -12.43
CA MET A 250 -19.96 -3.81 -11.24
C MET A 250 -21.46 -3.98 -11.39
N ARG A 251 -22.00 -4.97 -10.69
CA ARG A 251 -23.42 -5.05 -10.32
C ARG A 251 -23.55 -5.28 -8.83
N THR A 252 -24.69 -4.88 -8.28
CA THR A 252 -25.01 -5.10 -6.86
C THR A 252 -26.33 -5.84 -6.71
N SER A 253 -26.53 -6.50 -5.57
CA SER A 253 -27.77 -7.21 -5.25
C SER A 253 -28.07 -7.16 -3.76
N LEU A 254 -29.36 -7.20 -3.39
CA LEU A 254 -29.79 -7.36 -2.00
C LEU A 254 -30.09 -8.82 -1.63
N ASN A 255 -30.20 -9.70 -2.62
CA ASN A 255 -30.68 -11.08 -2.41
C ASN A 255 -29.86 -12.16 -3.14
N GLY A 256 -28.92 -11.77 -4.00
CA GLY A 256 -28.11 -12.68 -4.80
C GLY A 256 -28.85 -13.33 -5.98
N VAL A 257 -30.07 -12.87 -6.30
CA VAL A 257 -30.90 -13.41 -7.40
C VAL A 257 -31.20 -12.34 -8.43
N SER A 258 -31.57 -11.14 -8.01
CA SER A 258 -31.81 -10.00 -8.87
C SER A 258 -30.72 -8.96 -8.67
N PHE A 259 -30.07 -8.58 -9.76
CA PHE A 259 -28.96 -7.63 -9.74
C PHE A 259 -29.34 -6.32 -10.42
N THR A 260 -28.72 -5.23 -9.99
CA THR A 260 -28.82 -3.94 -10.66
C THR A 260 -28.31 -4.03 -12.11
N PRO A 261 -28.66 -3.06 -12.97
CA PRO A 261 -27.95 -2.86 -14.23
C PRO A 261 -26.43 -2.73 -14.02
N GLU A 262 -25.65 -3.07 -15.04
CA GLU A 262 -24.19 -2.90 -15.03
C GLU A 262 -23.80 -1.42 -14.91
N GLN A 263 -22.89 -1.14 -13.99
CA GLN A 263 -22.27 0.17 -13.80
C GLN A 263 -20.79 0.12 -14.18
N THR A 264 -20.30 1.16 -14.86
CA THR A 264 -18.85 1.42 -14.96
C THR A 264 -18.38 2.02 -13.64
N VAL A 265 -17.49 1.33 -12.94
CA VAL A 265 -16.85 1.81 -11.70
C VAL A 265 -15.75 2.80 -12.05
N VAL A 266 -14.83 2.37 -12.93
CA VAL A 266 -13.73 3.17 -13.42
C VAL A 266 -13.31 2.71 -14.81
N SER A 267 -12.93 3.65 -15.68
CA SER A 267 -12.29 3.35 -16.96
C SER A 267 -10.80 3.16 -16.74
N THR A 268 -10.19 2.16 -17.38
CA THR A 268 -8.75 1.91 -17.27
C THR A 268 -8.06 2.22 -18.60
N GLN A 269 -6.75 2.45 -18.58
CA GLN A 269 -5.97 2.67 -19.79
C GLN A 269 -5.83 1.38 -20.60
N SER A 270 -5.52 0.28 -19.92
CA SER A 270 -5.52 -1.07 -20.49
C SER A 270 -6.23 -2.04 -19.56
N TRP A 271 -6.72 -3.12 -20.14
CA TRP A 271 -7.25 -4.26 -19.40
C TRP A 271 -6.13 -5.26 -19.04
N PHE A 272 -5.24 -5.53 -20.00
CA PHE A 272 -4.14 -6.48 -19.88
C PHE A 272 -2.84 -5.85 -20.36
N THR A 273 -1.74 -6.18 -19.70
CA THR A 273 -0.40 -5.77 -20.12
C THR A 273 0.63 -6.80 -19.68
N THR A 274 1.63 -7.02 -20.52
CA THR A 274 2.81 -7.82 -20.18
C THR A 274 3.92 -6.86 -19.75
N LEU A 275 4.35 -6.95 -18.49
CA LEU A 275 5.45 -6.18 -17.95
C LEU A 275 6.80 -6.82 -18.30
N ASN A 276 7.89 -6.11 -18.02
CA ASN A 276 9.26 -6.64 -18.18
C ASN A 276 9.40 -8.01 -17.49
N GLY A 277 10.18 -8.92 -18.07
CA GLY A 277 10.29 -10.29 -17.58
C GLY A 277 9.13 -11.21 -17.95
N GLY A 278 8.26 -10.78 -18.87
CA GLY A 278 7.15 -11.60 -19.38
C GLY A 278 5.96 -11.72 -18.42
N VAL A 279 5.89 -10.91 -17.37
CA VAL A 279 4.84 -11.01 -16.35
C VAL A 279 3.53 -10.44 -16.88
N GLY A 280 2.53 -11.31 -17.08
CA GLY A 280 1.18 -10.90 -17.44
C GLY A 280 0.44 -10.28 -16.25
N THR A 281 -0.20 -9.14 -16.47
CA THR A 281 -0.91 -8.39 -15.43
C THR A 281 -2.23 -7.83 -15.95
N PHE A 282 -3.19 -7.71 -15.04
CA PHE A 282 -4.57 -7.34 -15.35
C PHE A 282 -5.03 -6.20 -14.44
N SER A 283 -5.87 -5.31 -14.99
CA SER A 283 -6.49 -4.21 -14.25
C SER A 283 -7.77 -4.68 -13.55
N PHE A 284 -7.67 -5.75 -12.73
CA PHE A 284 -8.81 -6.31 -11.99
C PHE A 284 -9.06 -5.56 -10.68
N ALA A 285 -10.25 -5.75 -10.09
CA ALA A 285 -10.64 -5.13 -8.84
C ALA A 285 -10.32 -6.03 -7.64
N ALA A 286 -9.31 -5.71 -6.84
CA ALA A 286 -9.20 -6.24 -5.48
C ALA A 286 -10.23 -5.50 -4.61
N LEU A 287 -11.32 -6.18 -4.25
CA LEU A 287 -12.57 -5.61 -3.73
C LEU A 287 -12.82 -6.06 -2.28
N GLU A 288 -13.09 -5.12 -1.38
CA GLU A 288 -13.47 -5.41 0.02
C GLU A 288 -14.48 -4.37 0.52
N ALA A 289 -15.33 -4.74 1.48
CA ALA A 289 -16.22 -3.82 2.17
C ALA A 289 -15.92 -3.78 3.67
N ASP A 290 -16.07 -2.61 4.28
CA ASP A 290 -16.03 -2.48 5.72
C ASP A 290 -17.35 -2.94 6.33
N VAL A 291 -17.33 -4.15 6.89
CA VAL A 291 -18.51 -4.78 7.51
C VAL A 291 -18.58 -4.57 9.02
N SER A 292 -17.57 -3.93 9.62
CA SER A 292 -17.39 -3.97 11.07
C SER A 292 -18.21 -2.89 11.79
N ASP A 293 -19.04 -3.30 12.76
CA ASP A 293 -19.83 -2.39 13.60
C ASP A 293 -18.97 -1.42 14.43
N SER A 294 -17.73 -1.80 14.73
CA SER A 294 -16.79 -0.95 15.47
C SER A 294 -16.04 0.05 14.59
N SER A 295 -16.11 -0.10 13.26
CA SER A 295 -15.42 0.79 12.35
C SER A 295 -16.19 2.10 12.15
N PRO A 296 -15.52 3.26 12.19
CA PRO A 296 -16.14 4.53 11.79
C PRO A 296 -16.42 4.62 10.27
N TYR A 297 -15.94 3.65 9.48
CA TYR A 297 -16.09 3.60 8.02
C TYR A 297 -17.03 2.48 7.55
N GLN A 298 -17.81 1.89 8.47
CA GLN A 298 -18.78 0.84 8.19
C GLN A 298 -19.64 1.13 6.94
N GLY A 299 -19.77 0.13 6.08
CA GLY A 299 -20.52 0.18 4.82
C GLY A 299 -19.79 0.84 3.66
N THR A 300 -18.54 1.28 3.86
CA THR A 300 -17.70 1.75 2.76
C THR A 300 -17.18 0.57 1.96
N VAL A 301 -17.21 0.69 0.63
CA VAL A 301 -16.68 -0.32 -0.29
C VAL A 301 -15.41 0.21 -0.94
N TYR A 302 -14.38 -0.64 -1.01
CA TYR A 302 -13.04 -0.27 -1.46
C TYR A 302 -12.59 -1.13 -2.62
N ILE A 303 -11.91 -0.51 -3.58
CA ILE A 303 -11.22 -1.23 -4.65
C ILE A 303 -9.78 -0.72 -4.74
N ALA A 304 -8.83 -1.65 -4.68
CA ALA A 304 -7.47 -1.45 -5.17
C ALA A 304 -7.33 -2.13 -6.54
N TYR A 305 -6.67 -1.48 -7.49
CA TYR A 305 -6.45 -2.02 -8.82
C TYR A 305 -5.15 -1.47 -9.41
N MET A 306 -4.60 -2.14 -10.41
CA MET A 306 -3.45 -1.64 -11.17
C MET A 306 -3.93 -1.00 -12.47
N ASP A 307 -3.28 0.09 -12.90
CA ASP A 307 -3.46 0.68 -14.23
C ASP A 307 -2.20 1.42 -14.70
N ARG A 308 -2.16 1.83 -15.97
CA ARG A 308 -0.99 2.46 -16.62
C ARG A 308 -1.24 3.78 -17.34
N PRO A 309 -1.99 4.74 -16.77
CA PRO A 309 -2.31 5.98 -17.49
C PRO A 309 -1.08 6.85 -17.80
N LEU A 310 0.03 6.65 -17.07
CA LEU A 310 1.28 7.40 -17.24
C LEU A 310 2.40 6.62 -17.97
N GLY A 311 2.11 5.39 -18.42
CA GLY A 311 3.04 4.55 -19.16
C GLY A 311 3.66 3.42 -18.33
N ASP A 312 3.96 3.66 -17.05
CA ASP A 312 4.29 2.65 -16.03
C ASP A 312 3.05 2.16 -15.28
N ALA A 313 3.10 0.95 -14.72
CA ALA A 313 2.03 0.41 -13.89
C ALA A 313 2.10 0.93 -12.47
N ASP A 314 0.97 1.40 -11.97
CA ASP A 314 0.81 1.97 -10.64
C ASP A 314 -0.41 1.33 -9.95
N ILE A 315 -0.43 1.40 -8.62
CA ILE A 315 -1.59 0.94 -7.83
C ILE A 315 -2.50 2.12 -7.53
N TYR A 316 -3.75 1.99 -7.95
CA TYR A 316 -4.81 2.96 -7.71
C TYR A 316 -5.83 2.43 -6.72
N PHE A 317 -6.41 3.35 -5.98
CA PHE A 317 -7.44 3.11 -5.00
C PHE A 317 -8.66 3.99 -5.27
N ILE A 318 -9.83 3.40 -5.15
CA ILE A 318 -11.12 4.10 -5.16
C ILE A 318 -12.00 3.55 -4.05
N LYS A 319 -12.93 4.38 -3.59
CA LYS A 319 -13.91 3.99 -2.58
C LYS A 319 -15.29 4.51 -2.89
N SER A 320 -16.29 3.83 -2.35
CA SER A 320 -17.68 4.28 -2.34
C SER A 320 -18.18 4.35 -0.91
N THR A 321 -18.56 5.56 -0.47
CA THR A 321 -19.16 5.83 0.85
C THR A 321 -20.69 5.88 0.79
N ASP A 322 -21.27 5.60 -0.37
CA ASP A 322 -22.71 5.60 -0.64
C ASP A 322 -23.19 4.23 -1.16
N ARG A 323 -22.52 3.16 -0.70
CA ARG A 323 -22.88 1.76 -0.96
C ARG A 323 -22.92 1.42 -2.45
N GLY A 324 -21.94 1.92 -3.20
CA GLY A 324 -21.69 1.61 -4.62
C GLY A 324 -22.42 2.53 -5.61
N ALA A 325 -23.14 3.56 -5.15
CA ALA A 325 -23.86 4.46 -6.06
C ALA A 325 -22.89 5.39 -6.81
N SER A 326 -21.85 5.88 -6.14
CA SER A 326 -20.77 6.66 -6.74
C SER A 326 -19.40 6.24 -6.17
N TRP A 327 -18.34 6.59 -6.90
CA TRP A 327 -16.97 6.23 -6.58
C TRP A 327 -16.09 7.49 -6.55
N SER A 328 -15.12 7.51 -5.64
CA SER A 328 -14.12 8.57 -5.59
C SER A 328 -13.28 8.62 -6.87
N THR A 329 -12.62 9.75 -7.11
CA THR A 329 -11.56 9.82 -8.11
C THR A 329 -10.43 8.84 -7.77
N PRO A 330 -9.81 8.15 -8.75
CA PRO A 330 -8.66 7.29 -8.50
C PRO A 330 -7.52 8.00 -7.78
N LEU A 331 -7.04 7.40 -6.70
CA LEU A 331 -5.88 7.85 -5.93
C LEU A 331 -4.74 6.85 -6.14
N ARG A 332 -3.58 7.30 -6.63
CA ARG A 332 -2.36 6.49 -6.68
C ARG A 332 -1.83 6.30 -5.26
N ILE A 333 -1.60 5.06 -4.83
CA ILE A 333 -1.22 4.73 -3.43
C ILE A 333 0.22 4.25 -3.26
N ASN A 334 0.93 3.95 -4.35
CA ASN A 334 2.37 3.81 -4.31
C ASN A 334 3.07 5.17 -4.24
N ASP A 335 4.16 5.26 -3.46
CA ASP A 335 4.83 6.50 -3.04
C ASP A 335 6.19 6.77 -3.70
N ASP A 336 6.54 6.01 -4.75
CA ASP A 336 7.68 6.31 -5.60
C ASP A 336 7.37 7.45 -6.59
N SER A 337 8.41 8.03 -7.20
CA SER A 337 8.24 9.13 -8.15
C SER A 337 7.36 8.73 -9.33
N SER A 338 6.36 9.54 -9.66
CA SER A 338 5.48 9.29 -10.81
C SER A 338 6.24 9.27 -12.14
N SER A 339 5.82 8.40 -13.07
CA SER A 339 6.39 8.31 -14.43
C SER A 339 7.89 8.02 -14.45
N ASN A 340 8.37 7.24 -13.49
CA ASN A 340 9.78 6.86 -13.38
C ASN A 340 10.10 5.56 -14.15
N GLY A 341 9.09 4.94 -14.77
CA GLY A 341 9.25 3.70 -15.53
C GLY A 341 9.43 2.46 -14.65
N LYS A 342 8.95 2.50 -13.40
CA LYS A 342 8.98 1.38 -12.45
C LYS A 342 7.57 0.87 -12.25
N ASP A 343 7.36 -0.41 -12.49
CA ASP A 343 6.02 -0.99 -12.44
C ASP A 343 5.67 -1.49 -11.02
N GLN A 344 4.42 -1.25 -10.61
CA GLN A 344 3.73 -1.84 -9.48
C GLN A 344 2.51 -2.64 -9.95
N PHE A 345 2.30 -3.83 -9.40
CA PHE A 345 1.31 -4.77 -9.94
C PHE A 345 0.83 -5.80 -8.91
N HIS A 346 -0.19 -6.58 -9.29
CA HIS A 346 -0.89 -7.60 -8.48
C HIS A 346 -1.27 -7.10 -7.07
N PRO A 347 -2.08 -6.03 -6.95
CA PRO A 347 -2.51 -5.57 -5.63
C PRO A 347 -3.50 -6.55 -5.00
N TRP A 348 -3.48 -6.63 -3.67
CA TRP A 348 -4.54 -7.23 -2.88
C TRP A 348 -4.89 -6.35 -1.67
N ILE A 349 -6.17 -6.36 -1.27
CA ILE A 349 -6.70 -5.49 -0.22
C ILE A 349 -7.31 -6.32 0.92
N SER A 350 -7.23 -5.80 2.14
CA SER A 350 -7.95 -6.33 3.31
C SER A 350 -8.39 -5.18 4.22
N VAL A 351 -9.58 -5.30 4.80
CA VAL A 351 -10.12 -4.39 5.82
C VAL A 351 -10.34 -5.16 7.11
N ASN A 352 -9.72 -4.70 8.20
CA ASN A 352 -9.87 -5.33 9.51
C ASN A 352 -11.07 -4.77 10.30
N GLN A 353 -11.25 -5.27 11.52
CA GLN A 353 -12.38 -4.95 12.40
C GLN A 353 -12.40 -3.49 12.87
N ASP A 354 -11.28 -2.77 12.74
CA ASP A 354 -11.17 -1.37 13.14
C ASP A 354 -11.35 -0.41 11.95
N GLY A 355 -11.61 -0.95 10.74
CA GLY A 355 -11.71 -0.17 9.51
C GLY A 355 -10.36 0.19 8.89
N ILE A 356 -9.29 -0.48 9.30
CA ILE A 356 -7.96 -0.28 8.73
C ILE A 356 -7.84 -1.03 7.43
N ILE A 357 -7.50 -0.28 6.39
CA ILE A 357 -7.29 -0.81 5.05
C ILE A 357 -5.82 -1.16 4.91
N SER A 358 -5.53 -2.36 4.44
CA SER A 358 -4.18 -2.82 4.12
C SER A 358 -4.12 -3.25 2.67
N VAL A 359 -3.18 -2.68 1.90
CA VAL A 359 -2.96 -3.04 0.50
C VAL A 359 -1.52 -3.51 0.32
N GLY A 360 -1.37 -4.77 -0.10
CA GLY A 360 -0.09 -5.33 -0.53
C GLY A 360 0.00 -5.34 -2.05
N PHE A 361 1.20 -5.17 -2.59
CA PHE A 361 1.45 -5.20 -4.04
C PHE A 361 2.92 -5.47 -4.35
N PHE A 362 3.20 -6.00 -5.54
CA PHE A 362 4.56 -6.11 -6.05
C PHE A 362 5.05 -4.78 -6.60
N ASP A 363 6.35 -4.52 -6.44
CA ASP A 363 6.97 -3.26 -6.79
C ASP A 363 8.40 -3.45 -7.31
N ARG A 364 8.75 -2.75 -8.39
CA ARG A 364 10.06 -2.83 -9.04
C ARG A 364 10.94 -1.60 -8.85
N ARG A 365 10.55 -0.66 -7.98
CA ARG A 365 11.25 0.62 -7.75
C ARG A 365 12.73 0.46 -7.36
N ASN A 366 13.08 -0.64 -6.71
CA ASN A 366 14.45 -0.89 -6.24
C ASN A 366 15.38 -1.39 -7.35
N ASP A 367 14.83 -1.75 -8.52
CA ASP A 367 15.60 -2.22 -9.65
C ASP A 367 15.70 -1.15 -10.74
N PRO A 368 16.89 -0.60 -11.01
CA PRO A 368 17.13 0.27 -12.16
C PRO A 368 16.70 -0.34 -13.50
N GLY A 369 16.71 -1.67 -13.63
CA GLY A 369 16.25 -2.41 -14.82
C GLY A 369 14.73 -2.63 -14.91
N ASN A 370 13.95 -2.32 -13.88
CA ASN A 370 12.50 -2.58 -13.82
C ASN A 370 12.16 -4.06 -14.09
N LEU A 371 12.90 -4.99 -13.50
CA LEU A 371 12.80 -6.43 -13.71
C LEU A 371 12.66 -7.19 -12.38
N TYR A 372 13.56 -6.95 -11.42
CA TYR A 372 13.43 -7.51 -10.08
C TYR A 372 12.28 -6.83 -9.33
N TYR A 373 11.58 -7.60 -8.51
CA TYR A 373 10.42 -7.14 -7.76
C TYR A 373 10.55 -7.45 -6.27
N ASP A 374 9.81 -6.69 -5.48
CA ASP A 374 9.71 -6.76 -4.03
C ASP A 374 8.25 -6.65 -3.61
N LEU A 375 7.89 -7.21 -2.45
CA LEU A 375 6.55 -7.04 -1.90
C LEU A 375 6.52 -5.79 -1.01
N TYR A 376 5.54 -4.91 -1.25
CA TYR A 376 5.29 -3.73 -0.45
C TYR A 376 3.91 -3.77 0.20
N LEU A 377 3.79 -3.09 1.34
CA LEU A 377 2.56 -2.88 2.09
C LEU A 377 2.33 -1.38 2.31
N THR A 378 1.10 -0.94 2.17
CA THR A 378 0.63 0.38 2.62
C THR A 378 -0.71 0.25 3.32
N GLN A 379 -0.98 1.13 4.27
CA GLN A 379 -2.20 1.09 5.08
C GLN A 379 -2.86 2.45 5.18
N SER A 380 -4.18 2.44 5.35
CA SER A 380 -4.97 3.64 5.60
C SER A 380 -5.73 3.51 6.92
N PHE A 381 -5.64 4.58 7.71
CA PHE A 381 -6.24 4.71 9.03
C PHE A 381 -7.46 5.62 9.06
N ASP A 382 -7.82 6.19 7.90
CA ASP A 382 -8.82 7.24 7.77
C ASP A 382 -9.87 6.92 6.69
N GLY A 383 -10.13 5.63 6.45
CA GLY A 383 -11.09 5.16 5.47
C GLY A 383 -10.63 5.41 4.03
N GLY A 384 -9.33 5.37 3.76
CA GLY A 384 -8.73 5.52 2.44
C GLY A 384 -8.62 6.97 1.96
N ASN A 385 -8.47 7.95 2.86
CA ASN A 385 -8.20 9.34 2.47
C ASN A 385 -6.69 9.61 2.40
N SER A 386 -5.91 9.01 3.30
CA SER A 386 -4.46 9.05 3.30
C SER A 386 -3.87 7.66 3.54
N TRP A 387 -2.59 7.51 3.18
CA TRP A 387 -1.88 6.24 3.19
C TRP A 387 -0.52 6.41 3.86
N THR A 388 -0.10 5.37 4.58
CA THR A 388 1.25 5.32 5.16
C THR A 388 2.31 5.26 4.06
N PRO A 389 3.57 5.68 4.35
CA PRO A 389 4.69 5.36 3.47
C PRO A 389 4.74 3.87 3.16
N ASN A 390 5.03 3.52 1.91
CA ASN A 390 5.06 2.12 1.51
C ASN A 390 6.23 1.40 2.20
N LEU A 391 5.92 0.31 2.87
CA LEU A 391 6.87 -0.52 3.60
C LEU A 391 7.26 -1.72 2.74
N ARG A 392 8.56 -1.90 2.48
CA ARG A 392 9.07 -3.10 1.84
C ARG A 392 9.00 -4.26 2.84
N ILE A 393 8.24 -5.30 2.50
CA ILE A 393 8.06 -6.51 3.31
C ILE A 393 9.16 -7.53 3.02
N THR A 394 9.61 -7.61 1.76
CA THR A 394 10.70 -8.50 1.38
C THR A 394 12.06 -7.98 1.85
N ASN A 395 12.90 -8.86 2.37
CA ASN A 395 14.31 -8.55 2.68
C ASN A 395 15.27 -8.89 1.54
N ALA A 396 14.78 -9.47 0.44
CA ALA A 396 15.51 -9.77 -0.77
C ALA A 396 14.57 -9.65 -1.98
N SER A 397 15.07 -9.12 -3.09
CA SER A 397 14.31 -8.98 -4.33
C SER A 397 14.23 -10.30 -5.09
N SER A 398 13.12 -10.52 -5.76
CA SER A 398 12.85 -11.70 -6.59
C SER A 398 13.04 -11.37 -8.08
N PHE A 399 13.48 -12.36 -8.84
CA PHE A 399 13.66 -12.28 -10.29
C PHE A 399 12.56 -13.07 -11.00
N PRO A 400 11.77 -12.47 -11.91
CA PRO A 400 10.58 -13.12 -12.45
C PRO A 400 10.86 -14.29 -13.41
N GLU A 401 12.06 -14.36 -14.01
CA GLU A 401 12.40 -15.40 -15.00
C GLU A 401 13.21 -16.58 -14.42
N THR A 402 13.26 -16.74 -13.09
CA THR A 402 13.96 -17.90 -12.50
C THR A 402 13.33 -19.20 -12.97
N GLN A 403 14.08 -19.92 -13.82
CA GLN A 403 13.87 -21.29 -14.32
C GLN A 403 12.47 -21.85 -14.01
N LEU A 404 11.53 -21.64 -14.93
CA LEU A 404 10.48 -22.62 -15.21
C LEU A 404 11.18 -23.99 -15.23
N SER A 405 10.97 -24.83 -14.21
CA SER A 405 11.91 -25.89 -13.84
C SER A 405 12.50 -26.63 -15.06
N ALA A 406 13.82 -26.80 -15.11
CA ALA A 406 14.46 -27.55 -16.20
C ALA A 406 13.92 -28.99 -16.33
N SER A 407 13.34 -29.53 -15.24
CA SER A 407 12.61 -30.80 -15.20
C SER A 407 11.27 -30.79 -15.95
N LEU A 408 10.55 -29.66 -16.04
CA LEU A 408 9.35 -29.54 -16.88
C LEU A 408 9.68 -29.52 -18.38
N ARG A 409 10.96 -29.39 -18.77
CA ARG A 409 11.40 -29.51 -20.18
C ARG A 409 11.81 -30.92 -20.60
N ALA A 410 12.11 -31.83 -19.66
CA ALA A 410 12.77 -33.10 -19.97
C ALA A 410 11.81 -34.27 -20.27
N ASP A 411 10.58 -34.24 -19.76
CA ASP A 411 9.55 -35.26 -19.98
C ASP A 411 8.53 -34.85 -21.06
N PHE A 412 9.02 -34.26 -22.15
CA PHE A 412 8.21 -33.74 -23.26
C PHE A 412 7.44 -34.86 -24.00
N ASP A 413 6.14 -34.96 -23.75
CA ASP A 413 5.17 -35.71 -24.56
C ASP A 413 4.28 -34.72 -25.36
N PRO A 414 4.43 -34.63 -26.69
CA PRO A 414 3.65 -33.70 -27.52
C PRO A 414 2.15 -33.99 -27.58
N GLN A 415 1.64 -35.09 -27.01
CA GLN A 415 0.21 -35.38 -26.86
C GLN A 415 -0.37 -34.99 -25.50
N LYS A 416 0.48 -34.65 -24.51
CA LYS A 416 0.09 -34.17 -23.19
C LYS A 416 0.65 -32.78 -23.00
N GLN A 417 -0.04 -31.76 -23.50
CA GLN A 417 0.38 -30.34 -23.48
C GLN A 417 0.98 -29.95 -22.11
N PRO A 418 2.31 -29.92 -21.92
CA PRO A 418 2.88 -29.30 -20.75
C PRO A 418 2.83 -27.81 -21.06
N ILE A 419 2.17 -27.04 -20.18
CA ILE A 419 2.10 -25.57 -20.14
C ILE A 419 3.23 -24.99 -20.98
N ALA A 420 2.95 -24.77 -22.27
CA ALA A 420 3.85 -24.08 -23.14
C ALA A 420 3.93 -22.73 -22.50
N ALA A 421 5.05 -22.44 -21.81
CA ALA A 421 5.41 -21.16 -21.20
C ALA A 421 4.41 -20.11 -21.63
N SER A 422 3.26 -20.02 -20.93
CA SER A 422 2.26 -19.06 -21.33
C SER A 422 2.83 -17.79 -20.74
N PRO A 423 3.30 -16.83 -21.54
CA PRO A 423 3.80 -15.56 -21.00
C PRO A 423 2.66 -14.71 -20.41
N LEU A 424 1.56 -15.35 -20.00
CA LEU A 424 0.31 -14.76 -19.56
C LEU A 424 0.04 -15.29 -18.15
N GLY A 425 0.34 -14.48 -17.12
CA GLY A 425 -0.05 -14.71 -15.72
C GLY A 425 0.70 -15.83 -14.95
N GLU A 426 1.11 -16.90 -15.62
CA GLU A 426 1.59 -18.11 -14.92
C GLU A 426 3.02 -18.03 -14.36
N LEU A 427 3.79 -17.00 -14.71
CA LEU A 427 5.19 -16.86 -14.26
C LEU A 427 5.32 -16.56 -12.76
N LEU A 428 4.42 -15.77 -12.18
CA LEU A 428 4.41 -15.45 -10.75
C LEU A 428 3.06 -15.78 -10.10
N GLY A 429 2.13 -16.35 -10.87
CA GLY A 429 0.72 -16.21 -10.55
C GLY A 429 0.21 -14.80 -10.84
N GLU A 430 -1.08 -14.60 -10.56
CA GLU A 430 -1.81 -13.40 -10.95
C GLU A 430 -2.34 -12.59 -9.76
N TYR A 431 -2.21 -13.15 -8.56
CA TYR A 431 -2.63 -12.57 -7.28
C TYR A 431 -1.69 -13.00 -6.15
N ILE A 432 -1.77 -12.26 -5.05
CA ILE A 432 -1.04 -12.47 -3.80
C ILE A 432 -2.03 -12.45 -2.63
N GLY A 433 -1.64 -12.97 -1.47
CA GLY A 433 -2.50 -13.01 -0.30
C GLY A 433 -2.19 -11.89 0.68
N VAL A 434 -3.21 -11.13 1.08
CA VAL A 434 -3.14 -10.15 2.18
C VAL A 434 -4.40 -10.29 3.04
N ASN A 435 -4.22 -10.50 4.35
CA ASN A 435 -5.34 -10.47 5.29
C ASN A 435 -4.92 -9.87 6.63
N SER A 436 -5.86 -9.19 7.29
CA SER A 436 -5.58 -8.46 8.53
C SER A 436 -6.63 -8.67 9.61
N ALA A 437 -6.18 -8.72 10.86
CA ALA A 437 -7.03 -8.79 12.04
C ALA A 437 -6.37 -8.08 13.22
N GLY A 438 -7.10 -7.15 13.82
CA GLY A 438 -6.53 -6.17 14.75
C GLY A 438 -5.27 -5.53 14.17
N ARG A 439 -4.20 -5.45 14.98
CA ARG A 439 -2.91 -4.85 14.57
C ARG A 439 -2.06 -5.69 13.59
N TYR A 440 -2.51 -6.89 13.23
CA TYR A 440 -1.70 -7.84 12.47
C TYR A 440 -2.12 -7.89 11.01
N VAL A 441 -1.13 -7.92 10.13
CA VAL A 441 -1.29 -8.15 8.69
C VAL A 441 -0.43 -9.35 8.32
N ASN A 442 -1.03 -10.38 7.74
CA ASN A 442 -0.32 -11.51 7.17
C ASN A 442 -0.31 -11.36 5.65
N LEU A 443 0.87 -11.54 5.05
CA LEU A 443 1.06 -11.50 3.62
C LEU A 443 1.70 -12.80 3.16
N VAL A 444 1.27 -13.29 2.00
CA VAL A 444 1.89 -14.43 1.29
C VAL A 444 2.09 -14.09 -0.18
N TRP A 445 3.20 -14.54 -0.76
CA TRP A 445 3.58 -14.19 -2.12
C TRP A 445 4.51 -15.23 -2.74
N THR A 446 4.54 -15.23 -4.08
CA THR A 446 5.52 -15.99 -4.87
C THR A 446 6.88 -15.32 -4.83
N ASP A 447 7.86 -16.04 -4.29
CA ASP A 447 9.23 -15.58 -4.13
C ASP A 447 10.20 -16.44 -4.95
N THR A 448 11.17 -15.79 -5.57
CA THR A 448 12.16 -16.48 -6.42
C THR A 448 13.61 -16.29 -5.98
N ARG A 449 13.85 -15.71 -4.80
CA ARG A 449 15.22 -15.42 -4.29
C ARG A 449 16.10 -16.67 -4.18
N ARG A 450 15.51 -17.86 -4.16
CA ARG A 450 16.19 -19.17 -4.06
C ARG A 450 16.47 -19.82 -5.41
N GLY A 451 16.07 -19.19 -6.53
CA GLY A 451 16.28 -19.68 -7.89
C GLY A 451 15.13 -20.53 -8.45
N ASN A 452 14.04 -20.70 -7.69
CA ASN A 452 12.77 -21.34 -8.09
C ASN A 452 11.62 -20.56 -7.45
N GLN A 453 10.39 -20.74 -7.95
CA GLN A 453 9.19 -20.18 -7.34
C GLN A 453 8.85 -20.95 -6.06
N ASP A 454 8.83 -20.25 -4.94
CA ASP A 454 8.45 -20.74 -3.62
C ASP A 454 7.37 -19.84 -3.03
N ALA A 455 6.43 -20.43 -2.28
CA ALA A 455 5.49 -19.66 -1.48
C ALA A 455 6.20 -19.14 -0.22
N PHE A 456 6.18 -17.83 -0.02
CA PHE A 456 6.69 -17.18 1.19
C PHE A 456 5.58 -16.46 1.94
N GLY A 457 5.79 -16.29 3.24
CA GLY A 457 4.90 -15.57 4.14
C GLY A 457 5.66 -14.63 5.08
N SER A 458 4.97 -13.61 5.54
CA SER A 458 5.45 -12.69 6.57
C SER A 458 4.27 -12.16 7.38
N ARG A 459 4.50 -11.91 8.67
CA ARG A 459 3.55 -11.25 9.56
C ARG A 459 4.10 -9.87 9.89
N PHE A 460 3.31 -8.83 9.60
CA PHE A 460 3.55 -7.47 10.02
C PHE A 460 2.68 -7.10 11.22
N SER A 461 3.27 -6.40 12.20
CA SER A 461 2.56 -5.88 13.38
C SER A 461 3.08 -4.48 13.74
N GLY A 462 2.78 -3.49 12.91
CA GLY A 462 3.41 -2.18 12.98
C GLY A 462 2.92 -1.27 14.10
N PHE A 463 3.85 -0.85 14.96
CA PHE A 463 3.87 0.50 15.51
C PHE A 463 4.64 1.38 14.51
N TYR A 464 3.92 2.22 13.75
CA TYR A 464 4.49 2.89 12.58
C TYR A 464 5.62 3.86 12.90
N PRO A 465 6.58 4.03 11.98
CA PRO A 465 7.51 5.14 12.05
C PRO A 465 6.75 6.48 11.93
N PRO A 466 7.17 7.54 12.65
CA PRO A 466 6.63 8.89 12.49
C PRO A 466 6.83 9.42 11.07
N PHE A 467 5.84 10.16 10.55
CA PHE A 467 5.95 10.85 9.26
C PHE A 467 6.63 12.22 9.43
N LEU A 468 7.63 12.52 8.60
CA LEU A 468 8.40 13.76 8.69
C LEU A 468 7.65 14.92 8.01
N LEU A 469 7.58 16.09 8.65
CA LEU A 469 6.80 17.25 8.18
C LEU A 469 7.69 18.42 7.77
N ALA A 470 8.65 18.79 8.60
CA ALA A 470 9.52 19.95 8.37
C ALA A 470 10.91 19.71 8.96
N PRO A 471 12.00 20.21 8.32
CA PRO A 471 12.01 20.80 6.97
C PRO A 471 11.61 19.78 5.89
N PRO A 472 10.98 20.17 4.77
CA PRO A 472 10.59 19.23 3.72
C PRO A 472 11.82 18.55 3.10
N ASN A 473 11.64 17.37 2.52
CA ASN A 473 12.74 16.62 1.92
C ASN A 473 13.42 17.42 0.80
N GLY A 474 14.74 17.59 0.86
CA GLY A 474 15.52 18.37 -0.09
C GLY A 474 15.51 19.89 0.18
N ALA A 475 15.06 20.33 1.36
CA ALA A 475 15.08 21.74 1.72
C ALA A 475 16.49 22.33 1.70
N VAL A 476 16.59 23.63 1.42
CA VAL A 476 17.84 24.41 1.41
C VAL A 476 17.64 25.65 2.27
N THR A 477 18.55 25.93 3.20
CA THR A 477 18.42 27.06 4.15
C THR A 477 19.78 27.58 4.62
N GLU A 478 19.83 28.83 5.08
CA GLU A 478 20.96 29.38 5.86
C GLU A 478 20.81 29.15 7.37
N ASP A 479 19.60 28.78 7.81
CA ASP A 479 19.29 28.55 9.22
C ASP A 479 20.02 27.30 9.74
N GLN A 480 21.08 27.53 10.53
CA GLN A 480 21.84 26.48 11.22
C GLN A 480 21.10 25.90 12.44
N THR A 481 19.93 26.45 12.76
CA THR A 481 19.05 26.04 13.87
C THR A 481 17.67 25.57 13.39
N PRO A 482 17.54 24.68 12.38
CA PRO A 482 16.24 24.36 11.81
C PRO A 482 15.29 23.72 12.83
N LEU A 483 13.99 23.96 12.65
CA LEU A 483 12.93 23.26 13.38
C LEU A 483 12.58 21.93 12.69
N PHE A 484 12.83 20.81 13.38
CA PHE A 484 12.37 19.50 12.95
C PHE A 484 10.96 19.22 13.48
N GLN A 485 10.05 18.77 12.63
CA GLN A 485 8.68 18.41 13.00
C GLN A 485 8.27 17.09 12.33
N TRP A 486 7.50 16.28 13.05
CA TRP A 486 6.93 15.03 12.55
C TRP A 486 5.49 14.85 13.06
N GLN A 487 4.80 13.85 12.54
CA GLN A 487 3.45 13.50 12.95
C GLN A 487 3.45 12.62 14.22
N GLN A 488 2.47 12.82 15.08
CA GLN A 488 2.16 11.89 16.17
C GLN A 488 1.74 10.53 15.58
N VAL A 489 2.31 9.44 16.08
CA VAL A 489 1.89 8.08 15.71
C VAL A 489 0.94 7.55 16.78
N GLY A 490 -0.21 7.02 16.37
CA GLY A 490 -1.15 6.42 17.30
C GLY A 490 -2.40 5.86 16.64
N TYR A 491 -2.39 4.56 16.37
CA TYR A 491 -3.63 3.82 16.13
C TYR A 491 -3.77 2.65 17.11
N TYR A 492 -2.86 1.67 17.04
CA TYR A 492 -2.79 0.59 18.04
C TYR A 492 -1.92 0.92 19.25
N ASP A 493 -0.84 1.66 19.00
CA ASP A 493 0.12 2.07 20.01
C ASP A 493 0.45 3.55 19.80
N THR A 494 0.24 4.39 20.81
CA THR A 494 0.62 5.80 20.75
C THR A 494 2.09 5.96 21.12
N ALA A 495 2.85 6.66 20.27
CA ALA A 495 4.20 7.07 20.61
C ALA A 495 4.17 8.04 21.79
N THR A 496 4.81 7.68 22.90
CA THR A 496 4.94 8.52 24.08
C THR A 496 6.25 9.30 24.11
N THR A 497 7.29 8.74 23.49
CA THR A 497 8.56 9.43 23.30
C THR A 497 9.12 9.17 21.91
N PHE A 498 10.04 10.01 21.46
CA PHE A 498 10.68 9.95 20.16
C PHE A 498 12.20 10.01 20.27
N LYS A 499 12.86 9.49 19.22
CA LYS A 499 14.29 9.64 18.99
C LYS A 499 14.52 10.18 17.57
N LEU A 500 15.14 11.36 17.49
CA LEU A 500 15.58 12.04 16.28
C LEU A 500 17.07 11.75 16.05
N GLN A 501 17.44 11.44 14.81
CA GLN A 501 18.84 11.37 14.38
C GLN A 501 19.08 12.33 13.22
N ILE A 502 20.26 12.96 13.22
CA ILE A 502 20.78 13.80 12.15
C ILE A 502 22.16 13.25 11.76
N ALA A 503 22.43 13.11 10.46
CA ALA A 503 23.62 12.45 9.91
C ALA A 503 24.13 13.16 8.64
N GLN A 504 25.41 12.94 8.31
CA GLN A 504 26.04 13.48 7.09
C GLN A 504 25.77 12.65 5.84
N ASP A 505 25.34 11.40 6.02
CA ASP A 505 25.02 10.47 4.93
C ASP A 505 23.63 9.87 5.10
N SER A 506 23.00 9.55 3.96
CA SER A 506 21.65 8.99 3.91
C SER A 506 21.54 7.59 4.53
N ASN A 507 22.66 6.88 4.72
CA ASN A 507 22.70 5.57 5.36
C ASN A 507 22.87 5.67 6.89
N PHE A 508 23.05 6.88 7.45
CA PHE A 508 23.31 7.12 8.87
C PHE A 508 24.55 6.36 9.38
N SER A 509 25.58 6.27 8.54
CA SER A 509 26.88 5.69 8.88
C SER A 509 27.69 6.65 9.75
N VAL A 510 27.51 7.96 9.53
CA VAL A 510 28.12 9.08 10.26
C VAL A 510 26.99 9.91 10.87
N VAL A 511 26.53 9.49 12.05
CA VAL A 511 25.51 10.21 12.81
C VAL A 511 26.15 11.39 13.53
N GLU A 512 25.73 12.60 13.19
CA GLU A 512 26.20 13.83 13.85
C GLU A 512 25.57 13.98 15.24
N THR A 513 24.27 13.72 15.33
CA THR A 513 23.49 13.96 16.54
C THR A 513 22.36 12.94 16.69
N THR A 514 22.15 12.51 17.94
CA THR A 514 20.99 11.71 18.33
C THR A 514 20.34 12.35 19.55
N ILE A 515 19.09 12.76 19.40
CA ILE A 515 18.27 13.30 20.49
C ILE A 515 17.20 12.26 20.83
N ALA A 516 17.13 11.85 22.08
CA ALA A 516 16.23 10.79 22.54
C ALA A 516 15.36 11.27 23.71
N GLY A 517 14.23 10.59 23.92
CA GLY A 517 13.30 10.90 25.02
C GLY A 517 12.44 12.14 24.77
N LEU A 518 12.31 12.55 23.52
CA LEU A 518 11.47 13.69 23.13
C LEU A 518 10.00 13.34 23.36
N SER A 519 9.28 14.10 24.19
CA SER A 519 7.86 13.86 24.48
C SER A 519 6.91 14.62 23.53
N THR A 520 7.46 15.39 22.60
CA THR A 520 6.75 16.21 21.62
C THR A 520 7.10 15.76 20.21
N THR A 521 6.29 16.16 19.23
CA THR A 521 6.51 15.84 17.82
C THR A 521 7.34 16.89 17.06
N SER A 522 8.18 17.61 17.79
CA SER A 522 9.07 18.63 17.24
C SER A 522 10.33 18.79 18.07
N TYR A 523 11.38 19.28 17.43
CA TYR A 523 12.67 19.62 18.05
C TYR A 523 13.32 20.80 17.32
N GLN A 524 13.58 21.88 18.06
CA GLN A 524 14.35 23.03 17.58
C GLN A 524 15.83 22.77 17.88
N VAL A 525 16.68 22.85 16.85
CA VAL A 525 18.14 22.84 17.08
C VAL A 525 18.53 24.08 17.85
N ASP A 526 19.29 23.92 18.93
CA ASP A 526 19.72 25.04 19.77
C ASP A 526 21.00 25.73 19.24
N THR A 527 21.27 26.92 19.75
CA THR A 527 22.41 27.75 19.32
C THR A 527 23.78 27.22 19.74
N LEU A 528 23.83 26.19 20.59
CA LEU A 528 25.07 25.51 20.99
C LEU A 528 25.37 24.28 20.12
N HIS A 529 24.39 23.79 19.37
CA HIS A 529 24.48 22.62 18.50
C HIS A 529 24.15 22.97 17.04
N LEU A 530 24.66 24.11 16.57
CA LEU A 530 24.49 24.55 15.18
C LEU A 530 24.88 23.44 14.21
N LEU A 531 23.99 23.18 13.25
CA LEU A 531 24.31 22.26 12.15
C LEU A 531 25.34 22.91 11.21
N SER A 532 26.36 22.15 10.81
CA SER A 532 27.40 22.65 9.92
C SER A 532 26.86 22.94 8.52
N HIS A 533 27.59 23.72 7.73
CA HIS A 533 27.28 23.84 6.31
C HIS A 533 27.48 22.48 5.60
N GLY A 534 26.62 22.17 4.64
CA GLY A 534 26.56 20.89 3.93
C GLY A 534 25.16 20.28 3.92
N THR A 535 25.02 19.12 3.27
CA THR A 535 23.77 18.34 3.28
C THR A 535 23.73 17.43 4.50
N HIS A 536 22.61 17.49 5.20
CA HIS A 536 22.27 16.70 6.36
C HIS A 536 21.08 15.80 6.05
N TYR A 537 21.05 14.62 6.66
CA TYR A 537 19.95 13.67 6.58
C TYR A 537 19.38 13.46 7.97
N TRP A 538 18.06 13.44 8.10
CA TRP A 538 17.41 13.30 9.41
C TRP A 538 16.24 12.32 9.37
N ARG A 539 16.03 11.61 10.49
CA ARG A 539 14.98 10.59 10.65
C ARG A 539 14.51 10.48 12.09
N VAL A 540 13.28 10.00 12.30
CA VAL A 540 12.67 9.87 13.63
C VAL A 540 12.11 8.47 13.84
N LYS A 541 12.17 7.95 15.07
CA LYS A 541 11.40 6.79 15.52
C LYS A 541 10.64 7.09 16.81
N GLY A 542 9.46 6.49 16.97
CA GLY A 542 8.64 6.56 18.19
C GLY A 542 8.91 5.40 19.13
N PHE A 543 8.53 5.59 20.40
CA PHE A 543 8.51 4.59 21.45
C PHE A 543 7.19 4.65 22.23
N THR A 544 6.59 3.50 22.47
CA THR A 544 5.38 3.37 23.29
C THR A 544 5.74 3.48 24.78
N SER A 545 4.73 3.64 25.66
CA SER A 545 4.96 3.58 27.10
C SER A 545 5.44 2.21 27.59
N GLY A 546 5.13 1.15 26.82
CA GLY A 546 5.59 -0.22 27.07
C GLY A 546 7.05 -0.47 26.66
N GLY A 547 7.70 0.48 25.98
CA GLY A 547 9.08 0.38 25.53
C GLY A 547 9.26 -0.17 24.12
N ASP A 548 8.18 -0.58 23.45
CA ASP A 548 8.21 -0.96 22.05
C ASP A 548 8.57 0.24 21.18
N SER A 549 9.30 0.01 20.11
CA SER A 549 9.79 1.08 19.26
C SER A 549 9.41 0.86 17.82
N SER A 550 9.07 1.94 17.12
CA SER A 550 8.87 1.89 15.68
C SER A 550 10.20 1.65 14.97
N LEU A 551 10.13 1.32 13.68
CA LEU A 551 11.24 1.57 12.77
C LEU A 551 11.54 3.07 12.70
N TYR A 552 12.69 3.43 12.15
CA TYR A 552 12.93 4.82 11.76
C TYR A 552 12.12 5.19 10.53
N SER A 553 11.70 6.45 10.45
CA SER A 553 11.15 7.05 9.24
C SER A 553 12.14 6.93 8.08
N ARG A 554 11.63 6.95 6.83
CA ARG A 554 12.48 7.26 5.68
C ARG A 554 13.13 8.63 5.93
N PRO A 555 14.43 8.79 5.67
CA PRO A 555 15.12 10.03 6.00
C PRO A 555 14.78 11.14 5.01
N PHE A 556 14.70 12.37 5.52
CA PHE A 556 14.65 13.58 4.70
C PHE A 556 16.05 14.21 4.65
N SER A 557 16.36 14.93 3.58
CA SER A 557 17.59 15.73 3.47
C SER A 557 17.33 17.23 3.64
N LEU A 558 18.32 17.95 4.17
CA LEU A 558 18.36 19.40 4.32
C LEU A 558 19.77 19.90 3.99
N THR A 559 19.92 20.88 3.12
CA THR A 559 21.23 21.51 2.83
C THR A 559 21.34 22.86 3.51
N ILE A 560 22.36 23.01 4.36
CA ILE A 560 22.71 24.26 5.02
C ILE A 560 23.87 24.90 4.26
N TYR A 561 23.70 26.09 3.72
CA TYR A 561 24.75 26.74 2.92
C TYR A 561 25.36 27.93 3.66
N ALA A 562 26.63 28.19 3.40
CA ALA A 562 27.34 29.35 3.94
C ALA A 562 27.14 30.55 3.02
N CYS A 563 26.82 31.69 3.60
CA CYS A 563 26.85 32.98 2.90
C CYS A 563 28.30 33.45 2.70
N SER A 564 28.81 33.43 1.46
CA SER A 564 30.09 34.06 1.12
C SER A 564 29.87 35.49 0.57
N GLY A 565 29.61 36.45 1.46
CA GLY A 565 29.65 37.88 1.15
C GLY A 565 28.32 38.61 1.21
N THR A 566 28.38 39.90 1.57
CA THR A 566 27.26 40.85 1.56
C THR A 566 27.17 41.50 0.17
N GLU A 567 26.35 40.96 -0.73
CA GLU A 567 25.98 41.69 -1.95
C GLU A 567 25.17 42.94 -1.57
N LEU A 568 25.30 44.02 -2.34
CA LEU A 568 24.64 45.30 -2.08
C LEU A 568 23.14 45.20 -2.45
N PRO A 569 22.18 45.33 -1.51
CA PRO A 569 20.75 45.29 -1.86
C PRO A 569 20.39 46.38 -2.88
N GLY A 570 19.73 46.00 -3.97
CA GLY A 570 19.43 46.89 -5.10
C GLY A 570 20.48 46.93 -6.21
N ASP A 571 21.62 46.24 -6.05
CA ASP A 571 22.62 46.04 -7.12
C ASP A 571 22.24 44.78 -7.93
N VAL A 572 21.20 44.92 -8.73
CA VAL A 572 20.54 43.82 -9.44
C VAL A 572 21.51 43.20 -10.46
N ASP A 573 22.37 44.01 -11.06
CA ASP A 573 23.33 43.60 -12.08
C ASP A 573 24.74 43.21 -11.55
N ALA A 574 24.95 43.26 -10.23
CA ALA A 574 26.19 42.88 -9.54
C ALA A 574 27.42 43.74 -9.85
N ASN A 575 27.23 44.99 -10.28
CA ASN A 575 28.35 45.84 -10.70
C ASN A 575 29.05 46.54 -9.52
N GLY A 576 28.55 46.35 -8.29
CA GLY A 576 29.04 46.98 -7.06
C GLY A 576 28.39 48.33 -6.76
N SER A 577 27.36 48.76 -7.51
CA SER A 577 26.70 50.04 -7.33
C SER A 577 25.21 50.00 -7.72
N VAL A 578 24.34 50.48 -6.82
CA VAL A 578 22.90 50.62 -7.13
C VAL A 578 22.67 51.84 -7.99
N ALA A 579 22.26 51.70 -9.25
CA ALA A 579 22.02 52.78 -10.21
C ALA A 579 20.80 52.52 -11.12
N LEU A 580 20.57 53.42 -12.09
CA LEU A 580 19.45 53.30 -13.03
C LEU A 580 19.48 51.98 -13.85
N PRO A 581 20.65 51.41 -14.24
CA PRO A 581 20.70 50.08 -14.83
C PRO A 581 20.00 49.02 -13.98
N ASP A 582 20.18 49.01 -12.66
CA ASP A 582 19.57 48.02 -11.76
C ASP A 582 18.04 48.08 -11.76
N VAL A 583 17.49 49.30 -11.80
CA VAL A 583 16.04 49.53 -11.98
C VAL A 583 15.57 48.89 -13.29
N ILE A 584 16.32 49.10 -14.38
CA ILE A 584 15.97 48.58 -15.71
C ILE A 584 16.02 47.05 -15.71
N TYR A 585 17.06 46.45 -15.13
CA TYR A 585 17.17 45.00 -14.99
C TYR A 585 16.00 44.41 -14.19
N LEU A 586 15.63 45.04 -13.06
CA LEU A 586 14.53 44.56 -12.23
C LEU A 586 13.17 44.71 -12.89
N VAL A 587 12.91 45.84 -13.55
CA VAL A 587 11.68 46.08 -14.33
C VAL A 587 11.53 45.04 -15.44
N ASN A 588 12.60 44.79 -16.21
CA ASN A 588 12.58 43.83 -17.29
C ASN A 588 12.29 42.42 -16.75
N PHE A 589 12.96 42.00 -15.68
CA PHE A 589 12.70 40.72 -15.04
C PHE A 589 11.23 40.57 -14.58
N VAL A 590 10.71 41.56 -13.84
CA VAL A 590 9.35 41.51 -13.26
C VAL A 590 8.27 41.50 -14.35
N LEU A 591 8.44 42.29 -15.41
CA LEU A 591 7.46 42.39 -16.51
C LEU A 591 7.50 41.18 -17.45
N ASP A 592 8.67 40.57 -17.65
CA ASP A 592 8.85 39.44 -18.57
C ASP A 592 8.46 38.08 -17.94
N LYS A 593 8.56 37.94 -16.60
CA LYS A 593 8.08 36.76 -15.85
C LYS A 593 6.60 36.44 -16.09
N SER A 594 5.77 37.43 -16.43
CA SER A 594 4.35 37.25 -16.72
C SER A 594 4.04 36.52 -18.04
N ARG A 595 5.06 36.20 -18.85
CA ARG A 595 4.92 35.64 -20.20
C ARG A 595 5.42 34.20 -20.37
N LEU A 596 5.87 33.53 -19.31
CA LEU A 596 6.53 32.21 -19.43
C LEU A 596 5.78 31.09 -18.68
N SER A 597 5.19 30.20 -19.47
CA SER A 597 4.97 28.78 -19.16
C SER A 597 5.23 28.03 -20.47
N PRO A 598 6.34 27.27 -20.67
CA PRO A 598 7.33 26.71 -19.72
C PRO A 598 8.65 27.52 -19.62
N PRO A 599 9.61 27.15 -18.72
CA PRO A 599 10.90 27.84 -18.62
C PRO A 599 11.78 27.55 -19.85
N CYS A 600 12.00 28.60 -20.64
CA CYS A 600 12.92 28.80 -21.77
C CYS A 600 13.59 27.56 -22.41
N ASN A 601 13.07 27.14 -23.56
CA ASN A 601 13.85 26.43 -24.58
C ASN A 601 14.06 27.41 -25.76
N GLY A 602 15.26 27.97 -25.86
CA GLY A 602 15.55 29.21 -26.59
C GLY A 602 15.38 29.15 -28.11
N THR A 603 14.99 30.29 -28.69
CA THR A 603 15.38 30.76 -30.06
C THR A 603 15.27 32.29 -30.25
N ASP A 604 14.80 33.07 -29.27
CA ASP A 604 14.84 34.53 -29.33
C ASP A 604 16.05 35.08 -28.53
N PRO A 605 16.98 35.82 -29.17
CA PRO A 605 18.17 36.38 -28.52
C PRO A 605 17.90 37.36 -27.38
N ASN A 606 16.68 37.87 -27.22
CA ASN A 606 16.36 38.96 -26.29
C ASN A 606 15.48 38.57 -25.08
N THR A 607 15.12 37.30 -24.88
CA THR A 607 14.15 36.89 -23.84
C THR A 607 14.64 35.80 -22.88
N CYS A 608 15.93 35.45 -22.91
CA CYS A 608 16.55 34.58 -21.91
C CYS A 608 17.57 35.36 -21.09
N TRP A 609 17.14 35.92 -19.96
CA TRP A 609 18.04 36.58 -19.03
C TRP A 609 18.90 35.52 -18.32
N PRO A 610 20.24 35.59 -18.39
CA PRO A 610 21.12 34.62 -17.73
C PRO A 610 21.12 34.74 -16.20
N PHE A 611 20.40 35.72 -15.64
CA PHE A 611 20.41 36.05 -14.22
C PHE A 611 18.97 36.07 -13.69
N THR A 612 18.71 35.27 -12.65
CA THR A 612 17.53 35.47 -11.80
C THR A 612 17.95 36.46 -10.72
N PRO A 613 17.45 37.70 -10.70
CA PRO A 613 17.68 38.61 -9.59
C PRO A 613 16.96 38.01 -8.38
N LEU A 614 17.74 37.31 -7.54
CA LEU A 614 17.29 36.75 -6.26
C LEU A 614 17.19 37.90 -5.24
N CYS A 615 17.69 37.71 -4.02
CA CYS A 615 17.60 38.68 -2.91
C CYS A 615 18.11 40.10 -3.27
N ARG A 616 19.02 40.29 -4.26
CA ARG A 616 19.43 41.64 -4.74
C ARG A 616 18.27 42.46 -5.29
N GLY A 617 17.24 41.80 -5.82
CA GLY A 617 16.04 42.43 -6.35
C GLY A 617 14.89 42.58 -5.34
N ASP A 618 14.92 41.92 -4.18
CA ASP A 618 13.88 42.03 -3.12
C ASP A 618 14.23 43.17 -2.16
N VAL A 619 14.24 44.39 -2.69
CA VAL A 619 14.76 45.58 -1.98
C VAL A 619 13.84 46.08 -0.87
N ASN A 620 12.62 45.58 -0.78
CA ASN A 620 11.69 45.86 0.33
C ASN A 620 11.67 44.75 1.40
N GLY A 621 12.35 43.63 1.15
CA GLY A 621 12.52 42.55 2.10
C GLY A 621 11.28 41.71 2.37
N SER A 622 10.48 41.50 1.32
CA SER A 622 9.25 40.71 1.38
C SER A 622 9.49 39.20 1.53
N GLY A 623 10.73 38.73 1.38
CA GLY A 623 11.11 37.32 1.53
C GLY A 623 10.63 36.45 0.37
N GLY A 624 10.43 37.05 -0.82
CA GLY A 624 9.82 36.43 -1.99
C GLY A 624 10.56 36.71 -3.30
N THR A 625 10.01 36.26 -4.44
CA THR A 625 10.57 36.66 -5.75
C THR A 625 10.33 38.15 -5.99
N PRO A 626 11.30 38.91 -6.53
CA PRO A 626 11.12 40.33 -6.78
C PRO A 626 9.89 40.63 -7.63
N ASN A 627 9.21 41.72 -7.30
CA ASN A 627 7.94 42.12 -7.87
C ASN A 627 7.87 43.64 -8.13
N LEU A 628 6.71 44.13 -8.57
CA LEU A 628 6.52 45.55 -8.91
C LEU A 628 6.74 46.49 -7.71
N GLN A 629 6.51 46.02 -6.49
CA GLN A 629 6.77 46.79 -5.28
C GLN A 629 8.27 47.02 -5.10
N ASP A 630 9.11 46.02 -5.35
CA ASP A 630 10.57 46.16 -5.31
C ASP A 630 11.09 47.15 -6.35
N VAL A 631 10.54 47.12 -7.56
CA VAL A 631 10.83 48.10 -8.60
C VAL A 631 10.56 49.52 -8.11
N ILE A 632 9.41 49.76 -7.49
CA ILE A 632 9.03 51.08 -6.97
C ILE A 632 10.03 51.55 -5.90
N TYR A 633 10.42 50.65 -5.00
CA TYR A 633 11.39 50.96 -3.96
C TYR A 633 12.76 51.32 -4.54
N LEU A 634 13.24 50.55 -5.53
CA LEU A 634 14.52 50.78 -6.17
C LEU A 634 14.55 52.08 -7.00
N VAL A 635 13.46 52.38 -7.72
CA VAL A 635 13.27 53.65 -8.44
C VAL A 635 13.38 54.83 -7.48
N ASN A 636 12.61 54.81 -6.38
CA ASN A 636 12.61 55.89 -5.40
C ASN A 636 14.03 56.14 -4.85
N TYR A 637 14.74 55.07 -4.50
CA TYR A 637 16.13 55.17 -4.04
C TYR A 637 17.07 55.79 -5.10
N VAL A 638 17.06 55.29 -6.34
CA VAL A 638 17.98 55.73 -7.39
C VAL A 638 17.77 57.20 -7.79
N PHE A 639 16.53 57.68 -7.78
CA PHE A 639 16.23 59.07 -8.13
C PHE A 639 16.42 60.04 -6.94
N ASP A 640 16.39 59.55 -5.71
CA ASP A 640 16.57 60.38 -4.51
C ASP A 640 18.03 60.42 -4.00
N LYS A 641 18.84 59.36 -4.22
CA LYS A 641 20.24 59.28 -3.78
C LYS A 641 21.16 60.41 -4.29
N SER A 642 20.79 61.06 -5.39
CA SER A 642 21.55 62.19 -5.97
C SER A 642 21.45 63.48 -5.16
N ARG A 643 20.61 63.52 -4.12
CA ARG A 643 20.39 64.68 -3.24
C ARG A 643 21.19 64.64 -1.93
N LEU A 644 22.11 63.68 -1.75
CA LEU A 644 22.77 63.42 -0.48
C LEU A 644 24.20 63.99 -0.39
N SER A 645 24.32 65.17 0.22
CA SER A 645 25.45 65.61 1.08
C SER A 645 24.82 66.18 2.38
N PRO A 646 25.31 65.88 3.60
CA PRO A 646 24.50 65.42 4.76
C PRO A 646 23.99 66.49 5.76
N PRO A 647 23.05 66.19 6.71
CA PRO A 647 22.12 65.04 6.81
C PRO A 647 20.63 65.44 6.66
N CYS A 648 19.78 64.47 6.30
CA CYS A 648 18.30 64.56 6.28
C CYS A 648 17.78 65.08 7.64
N ASN A 649 17.48 66.38 7.73
CA ASN A 649 16.80 66.97 8.87
C ASN A 649 15.34 67.15 8.47
N GLY A 650 14.52 66.16 8.83
CA GLY A 650 13.19 65.95 8.28
C GLY A 650 12.23 67.13 8.49
N THR A 651 11.41 67.36 7.45
CA THR A 651 10.04 67.89 7.58
C THR A 651 9.06 67.26 6.59
N ASP A 652 9.51 66.40 5.66
CA ASP A 652 8.66 65.68 4.73
C ASP A 652 8.63 64.17 5.09
N PRO A 653 7.52 63.64 5.63
CA PRO A 653 7.43 62.25 6.11
C PRO A 653 7.66 61.17 5.04
N GLY A 654 7.79 61.53 3.76
CA GLY A 654 7.89 60.58 2.65
C GLY A 654 9.22 60.53 1.89
N ASN A 655 10.29 61.21 2.33
CA ASN A 655 11.43 61.53 1.44
C ASN A 655 12.84 61.28 2.01
N CYS A 656 13.00 60.36 2.97
CA CYS A 656 14.31 59.84 3.34
C CYS A 656 14.27 58.32 3.27
N TRP A 657 14.43 57.77 2.06
CA TRP A 657 14.41 56.33 1.84
C TRP A 657 15.81 55.76 1.96
N THR A 658 16.06 55.01 3.04
CA THR A 658 17.20 54.11 3.15
C THR A 658 16.70 52.71 2.75
N PRO A 659 17.34 52.01 1.80
CA PRO A 659 17.01 50.61 1.55
C PRO A 659 17.16 49.85 2.87
N ILE A 660 16.08 49.26 3.36
CA ILE A 660 16.15 48.41 4.55
C ILE A 660 16.69 47.08 4.05
N ALA A 661 17.97 46.82 4.30
CA ALA A 661 18.55 45.51 4.05
C ALA A 661 17.84 44.48 4.94
N THR A 662 17.02 43.61 4.35
CA THR A 662 16.61 42.38 5.02
C THR A 662 17.65 41.32 4.72
N GLY A 663 18.57 41.11 5.66
CA GLY A 663 19.50 40.00 5.61
C GLY A 663 20.56 40.10 4.51
N VAL A 664 21.50 39.16 4.57
CA VAL A 664 22.62 39.04 3.64
C VAL A 664 22.07 38.41 2.35
N CYS A 665 22.28 39.04 1.20
CA CYS A 665 21.91 38.43 -0.08
C CYS A 665 23.00 37.41 -0.49
N CYS A 666 22.66 36.11 -0.52
CA CYS A 666 23.64 35.04 -0.77
C CYS A 666 23.20 34.07 -1.86
N PHE A 667 24.15 33.70 -2.72
CA PHE A 667 24.06 32.50 -3.57
C PHE A 667 24.71 31.30 -2.85
N PRO A 668 24.29 30.06 -3.15
CA PRO A 668 25.08 28.88 -2.79
C PRO A 668 26.47 29.02 -3.42
N SER A 669 27.55 28.91 -2.62
CA SER A 669 28.90 28.78 -3.18
C SER A 669 28.98 27.48 -4.00
N GLU A 670 29.41 27.55 -5.25
CA GLU A 670 29.72 26.35 -6.06
C GLU A 670 30.74 25.42 -5.38
#